data_AF-A0A452HPP9-F1
#
_entry.id   AF-A0A452HPP9-F1
#
_cell.length_a   1.000
_cell.length_b   1.000
_cell.length_c   1.000
_cell.angle_alpha   90.00
_cell.angle_beta   90.00
_cell.angle_gamma   90.00
#
_symmetry.space_group_name_H-M   'P 1'
#
loop_
_entity.id
_entity.type
_entity.pdbx_description
1 polymer ?
#
loop_
_entity_poly.entity_id
_entity_poly.type
_entity_poly.pdbx_seq_one_letter_code
_entity_poly.pdbx_strand_id
1 'polypeptide(L)'
;MAAEPGTTAVREQHRFDQGALEKYLSRHLAGFPVQPPGALTARQYSSGQSNPTFYLQKGFRTYVLRKKPHGPLLPRAHKVDREYHVQKALFSAGFPVPEPLLYCSDVSVIGTEFYVMEHVQGRIFRDLTLPEVSPAERSALYVAMIETLARLHSFSLHSLGLQGYGRGPGYCRRQVTTWKKQYDASAHVDIPAMNQLAEWLMNNLPAGDNEENLIHGDFRIDNIIFHPREARVVAVLDWELSTTGHPLADLAYTAAFYFRPNTIKQLGQGGTLSFRDTVGVPSLEELISVYCRCRGISTDLPNLNFFLALSYFKIAGICQGVYARYLLGNSSAENSYEFAEMVKPLAETGLLLSKRTSFTRDAQPSGTGELFQQSEKGQEILRKVKQFMKQHVFPAEKEVVEYYARDENSLDRWKKPSVIEKLKEMAKAEGLWNLFLPAISGLSQVDYALIAEETGKCFFAPEIFNCHAPDTGNMEVLHLYGSEEQKKQWLEPLLQGKISSCFCMTEPDVASSDATNVECSIQRDGDSYVINGKKWWSSGAGNTNCKVAIVMAKNKNLSASRYRQHSMIIVPLDIPGLKLIRPLSVFGYLDQPHGGHFEIHFNEVRVPASNLILGEGRGFEIAQGRLGPGRIHHCMRSIGTAESALQIMCERAAQRVTFGKKLYHHEVVAHWIAESRIAIEQARLLTLKAASSIDTKGSAQARKEIAMIKVVAPRAVLKVVDYAIQVCGGAGVSQDFPLARITQTAMLFYISEEKGKRVP
;
A
#
# COMPACT_ATOMS: atom_id res chain seq x y z
N MET A 1 -17.21 46.49 -6.74
CA MET A 1 -17.55 45.07 -6.48
C MET A 1 -16.66 44.22 -7.34
N ALA A 2 -15.88 43.30 -6.76
CA ALA A 2 -15.14 42.33 -7.55
C ALA A 2 -16.13 41.44 -8.32
N ALA A 3 -15.83 41.13 -9.57
CA ALA A 3 -16.66 40.23 -10.37
C ALA A 3 -16.60 38.81 -9.79
N GLU A 4 -17.73 38.08 -9.81
CA GLU A 4 -17.78 36.68 -9.41
C GLU A 4 -16.74 35.86 -10.20
N PRO A 5 -15.80 35.15 -9.52
CA PRO A 5 -14.76 34.39 -10.18
C PRO A 5 -15.30 33.41 -11.23
N GLY A 6 -14.65 33.34 -12.39
CA GLY A 6 -15.07 32.45 -13.49
C GLY A 6 -16.26 32.94 -14.30
N THR A 7 -16.70 34.20 -14.13
CA THR A 7 -17.73 34.82 -14.97
C THR A 7 -17.18 35.84 -15.97
N THR A 8 -17.70 35.84 -17.19
CA THR A 8 -17.43 36.80 -18.26
C THR A 8 -18.65 37.67 -18.53
N ALA A 9 -18.50 38.68 -19.41
CA ALA A 9 -19.66 39.33 -20.00
C ALA A 9 -20.54 38.29 -20.73
N VAL A 10 -21.85 38.54 -20.79
CA VAL A 10 -22.79 37.68 -21.52
C VAL A 10 -22.43 37.69 -23.01
N ARG A 11 -22.13 36.50 -23.55
CA ARG A 11 -21.78 36.33 -24.96
C ARG A 11 -22.95 36.71 -25.84
N GLU A 12 -22.67 37.26 -27.01
CA GLU A 12 -23.68 37.85 -27.91
C GLU A 12 -24.83 36.88 -28.24
N GLN A 13 -24.49 35.65 -28.62
CA GLN A 13 -25.42 34.55 -28.92
C GLN A 13 -26.30 34.07 -27.75
N HIS A 14 -26.05 34.58 -26.54
CA HIS A 14 -26.77 34.19 -25.33
C HIS A 14 -27.40 35.38 -24.60
N ARG A 15 -27.39 36.57 -25.19
CA ARG A 15 -28.06 37.75 -24.63
C ARG A 15 -29.56 37.52 -24.53
N PHE A 16 -30.15 38.08 -23.49
CA PHE A 16 -31.58 38.08 -23.23
C PHE A 16 -31.99 39.40 -22.56
N ASP A 17 -33.29 39.70 -22.56
CA ASP A 17 -33.84 40.91 -21.95
C ASP A 17 -33.78 40.83 -20.41
N GLN A 18 -32.81 41.52 -19.82
CA GLN A 18 -32.62 41.58 -18.38
C GLN A 18 -33.74 42.33 -17.66
N GLY A 19 -34.38 43.31 -18.32
CA GLY A 19 -35.49 44.07 -17.74
C GLY A 19 -36.78 43.26 -17.67
N ALA A 20 -37.07 42.49 -18.73
CA ALA A 20 -38.17 41.53 -18.75
C ALA A 20 -37.98 40.44 -17.67
N LEU A 21 -36.76 39.90 -17.55
CA LEU A 21 -36.41 38.96 -16.49
C LEU A 21 -36.62 39.56 -15.10
N GLU A 22 -36.11 40.76 -14.84
CA GLU A 22 -36.23 41.43 -13.54
C GLU A 22 -37.70 41.64 -13.14
N LYS A 23 -38.53 42.09 -14.09
CA LYS A 23 -39.97 42.30 -13.89
C LYS A 23 -40.70 40.98 -13.57
N TYR A 24 -40.30 39.89 -14.23
CA TYR A 24 -40.85 38.56 -13.96
C TYR A 24 -40.44 38.06 -12.57
N LEU A 25 -39.16 38.11 -12.23
CA LEU A 25 -38.66 37.67 -10.92
C LEU A 25 -39.28 38.46 -9.77
N SER A 26 -39.46 39.78 -9.92
CA SER A 26 -40.08 40.62 -8.89
C SER A 26 -41.54 40.23 -8.58
N ARG A 27 -42.23 39.57 -9.52
CA ARG A 27 -43.63 39.14 -9.35
C ARG A 27 -43.76 37.69 -8.87
N HIS A 28 -42.83 36.83 -9.29
CA HIS A 28 -42.97 35.38 -9.15
C HIS A 28 -41.98 34.74 -8.18
N LEU A 29 -40.84 35.39 -7.91
CA LEU A 29 -39.83 34.88 -6.97
C LEU A 29 -40.04 35.51 -5.58
N ALA A 30 -40.45 34.68 -4.62
CA ALA A 30 -40.65 35.11 -3.24
C ALA A 30 -39.37 35.73 -2.65
N GLY A 31 -39.49 36.91 -2.05
CA GLY A 31 -38.35 37.62 -1.45
C GLY A 31 -37.40 38.31 -2.44
N PHE A 32 -37.74 38.38 -3.74
CA PHE A 32 -36.94 39.15 -4.69
C PHE A 32 -37.03 40.68 -4.41
N PRO A 33 -35.92 41.44 -4.42
CA PRO A 33 -35.94 42.87 -4.10
C PRO A 33 -36.71 43.72 -5.13
N VAL A 34 -37.70 44.52 -4.69
CA VAL A 34 -38.62 45.27 -5.59
C VAL A 34 -38.13 46.72 -5.91
N GLN A 35 -37.68 47.55 -4.95
CA GLN A 35 -37.02 48.87 -5.16
C GLN A 35 -36.28 49.38 -3.89
N PRO A 36 -35.18 50.20 -3.96
CA PRO A 36 -33.89 50.03 -4.67
C PRO A 36 -32.67 49.95 -3.68
N PRO A 37 -31.43 49.49 -4.04
CA PRO A 37 -30.56 50.04 -5.11
C PRO A 37 -29.90 49.01 -6.08
N GLY A 38 -29.87 49.36 -7.38
CA GLY A 38 -29.14 48.67 -8.47
C GLY A 38 -30.04 47.89 -9.44
N ALA A 39 -29.84 48.03 -10.76
CA ALA A 39 -30.48 47.19 -11.79
C ALA A 39 -30.01 45.72 -11.64
N LEU A 40 -30.83 44.75 -12.08
CA LEU A 40 -30.38 43.35 -12.17
C LEU A 40 -29.17 43.28 -13.11
N THR A 41 -28.05 42.76 -12.62
CA THR A 41 -26.86 42.54 -13.45
C THR A 41 -26.71 41.05 -13.73
N ALA A 42 -26.50 40.69 -15.00
CA ALA A 42 -26.21 39.34 -15.43
C ALA A 42 -24.77 39.19 -15.96
N ARG A 43 -24.08 38.13 -15.54
CA ARG A 43 -22.77 37.69 -16.08
C ARG A 43 -22.87 36.22 -16.44
N GLN A 44 -22.05 35.75 -17.38
CA GLN A 44 -22.09 34.36 -17.86
C GLN A 44 -20.90 33.56 -17.30
N TYR A 45 -21.12 32.34 -16.81
CA TYR A 45 -20.01 31.48 -16.41
C TYR A 45 -19.22 30.98 -17.64
N SER A 46 -17.90 30.86 -17.50
CA SER A 46 -17.04 30.34 -18.56
C SER A 46 -17.19 28.83 -18.79
N SER A 47 -17.67 28.09 -17.78
CA SER A 47 -18.04 26.67 -17.82
C SER A 47 -19.56 26.49 -18.00
N GLY A 48 -20.05 25.24 -18.14
CA GLY A 48 -21.48 24.97 -18.34
C GLY A 48 -21.97 25.29 -19.76
N GLN A 49 -21.22 24.88 -20.79
CA GLN A 49 -21.51 25.20 -22.19
C GLN A 49 -22.78 24.54 -22.73
N SER A 50 -23.24 23.42 -22.15
CA SER A 50 -24.40 22.67 -22.64
C SER A 50 -25.70 23.45 -22.42
N ASN A 51 -26.03 23.80 -21.16
CA ASN A 51 -27.11 24.74 -20.82
C ASN A 51 -26.49 26.03 -20.28
N PRO A 52 -26.55 27.16 -21.02
CA PRO A 52 -25.96 28.43 -20.62
C PRO A 52 -26.36 28.85 -19.20
N THR A 53 -25.35 29.13 -18.39
CA THR A 53 -25.50 29.42 -16.95
C THR A 53 -25.00 30.83 -16.64
N PHE A 54 -25.80 31.58 -15.87
CA PHE A 54 -25.58 33.00 -15.61
C PHE A 54 -25.61 33.30 -14.12
N TYR A 55 -24.66 34.10 -13.66
CA TYR A 55 -24.68 34.73 -12.36
C TYR A 55 -25.56 35.99 -12.42
N LEU A 56 -26.55 36.06 -11.55
CA LEU A 56 -27.45 37.19 -11.40
C LEU A 56 -27.22 37.88 -10.06
N GLN A 57 -27.17 39.21 -10.06
CA GLN A 57 -27.05 39.99 -8.83
C GLN A 57 -28.04 41.15 -8.81
N LYS A 58 -28.74 41.29 -7.68
CA LYS A 58 -29.66 42.40 -7.39
C LYS A 58 -29.42 42.88 -5.97
N GLY A 59 -28.77 44.05 -5.83
CA GLY A 59 -28.29 44.53 -4.54
C GLY A 59 -27.27 43.57 -3.92
N PHE A 60 -27.55 43.10 -2.70
CA PHE A 60 -26.72 42.11 -1.98
C PHE A 60 -27.14 40.66 -2.22
N ARG A 61 -28.24 40.41 -2.96
CA ARG A 61 -28.71 39.05 -3.25
C ARG A 61 -28.15 38.56 -4.58
N THR A 62 -27.78 37.30 -4.61
CA THR A 62 -27.15 36.62 -5.75
C THR A 62 -27.90 35.35 -6.09
N TYR A 63 -28.06 35.08 -7.38
CA TYR A 63 -28.77 33.90 -7.89
C TYR A 63 -28.02 33.31 -9.09
N VAL A 64 -28.35 32.08 -9.45
CA VAL A 64 -27.88 31.47 -10.70
C VAL A 64 -29.08 31.18 -11.59
N LEU A 65 -29.00 31.59 -12.85
CA LEU A 65 -30.00 31.29 -13.88
C LEU A 65 -29.41 30.31 -14.88
N ARG A 66 -30.14 29.23 -15.16
CA ARG A 66 -29.79 28.25 -16.19
C ARG A 66 -30.91 28.25 -17.25
N LYS A 67 -30.54 28.41 -18.51
CA LYS A 67 -31.51 28.52 -19.62
C LYS A 67 -31.23 27.53 -20.72
N LYS A 68 -32.27 27.17 -21.46
CA LYS A 68 -32.17 26.32 -22.64
C LYS A 68 -31.46 27.08 -23.79
N PRO A 69 -30.51 26.45 -24.53
CA PRO A 69 -29.81 27.10 -25.64
C PRO A 69 -30.75 27.54 -26.76
N HIS A 70 -30.31 28.53 -27.55
CA HIS A 70 -31.04 28.94 -28.76
C HIS A 70 -30.61 28.08 -29.96
N GLY A 71 -31.50 27.89 -30.93
CA GLY A 71 -31.23 27.20 -32.20
C GLY A 71 -31.89 25.82 -32.32
N PRO A 72 -31.71 25.14 -33.48
CA PRO A 72 -32.23 23.78 -33.69
C PRO A 72 -31.50 22.78 -32.78
N LEU A 73 -32.20 22.23 -31.79
CA LEU A 73 -31.65 21.30 -30.82
C LEU A 73 -32.00 19.84 -31.16
N LEU A 74 -31.11 18.92 -30.79
CA LEU A 74 -31.38 17.49 -30.91
C LEU A 74 -32.61 17.09 -30.05
N PRO A 75 -33.47 16.18 -30.54
CA PRO A 75 -34.62 15.71 -29.78
C PRO A 75 -34.20 15.16 -28.42
N ARG A 76 -34.80 15.69 -27.34
CA ARG A 76 -34.55 15.32 -25.92
C ARG A 76 -33.24 15.80 -25.29
N ALA A 77 -32.44 16.62 -25.97
CA ALA A 77 -31.31 17.34 -25.36
C ALA A 77 -31.79 18.62 -24.63
N HIS A 78 -30.98 19.14 -23.69
CA HIS A 78 -31.17 20.45 -23.06
C HIS A 78 -32.52 20.67 -22.33
N LYS A 79 -33.00 19.64 -21.62
CA LYS A 79 -34.25 19.67 -20.85
C LYS A 79 -34.05 20.30 -19.46
N VAL A 80 -34.05 21.63 -19.42
CA VAL A 80 -33.89 22.42 -18.17
C VAL A 80 -35.05 22.23 -17.19
N ASP A 81 -36.25 21.89 -17.68
CA ASP A 81 -37.43 21.52 -16.89
C ASP A 81 -37.19 20.26 -16.04
N ARG A 82 -36.60 19.24 -16.68
CA ARG A 82 -36.26 17.96 -16.06
C ARG A 82 -35.19 18.13 -14.99
N GLU A 83 -34.19 18.96 -15.28
CA GLU A 83 -33.11 19.31 -14.37
C GLU A 83 -33.61 20.06 -13.13
N TYR A 84 -34.55 20.99 -13.29
CA TYR A 84 -35.20 21.69 -12.18
C TYR A 84 -36.01 20.72 -11.30
N HIS A 85 -36.75 19.80 -11.93
CA HIS A 85 -37.60 18.86 -11.19
C HIS A 85 -36.80 17.90 -10.30
N VAL A 86 -35.70 17.32 -10.81
CA VAL A 86 -34.84 16.42 -10.02
C VAL A 86 -34.14 17.16 -8.87
N GLN A 87 -33.64 18.37 -9.11
CA GLN A 87 -33.03 19.19 -8.06
C GLN A 87 -34.05 19.53 -6.97
N LYS A 88 -35.31 19.84 -7.34
CA LYS A 88 -36.36 20.16 -6.37
C LYS A 88 -36.70 18.97 -5.47
N ALA A 89 -36.77 17.78 -6.04
CA ALA A 89 -36.97 16.54 -5.28
C ALA A 89 -35.79 16.27 -4.31
N LEU A 90 -34.56 16.42 -4.80
CA LEU A 90 -33.35 16.19 -4.00
C LEU A 90 -33.19 17.19 -2.85
N PHE A 91 -33.41 18.48 -3.13
CA PHE A 91 -33.37 19.54 -2.12
C PHE A 91 -34.39 19.27 -1.01
N SER A 92 -35.63 18.93 -1.39
CA SER A 92 -36.71 18.59 -0.44
C SER A 92 -36.37 17.37 0.42
N ALA A 93 -35.57 16.44 -0.10
CA ALA A 93 -35.06 15.27 0.62
C ALA A 93 -33.77 15.54 1.42
N GLY A 94 -33.31 16.79 1.47
CA GLY A 94 -32.13 17.23 2.21
C GLY A 94 -30.79 16.82 1.58
N PHE A 95 -30.77 16.44 0.30
CA PHE A 95 -29.54 16.18 -0.44
C PHE A 95 -28.89 17.51 -0.87
N PRO A 96 -27.55 17.67 -0.81
CA PRO A 96 -26.89 18.94 -1.09
C PRO A 96 -26.92 19.27 -2.59
N VAL A 97 -27.91 20.04 -2.99
CA VAL A 97 -28.02 20.70 -4.30
C VAL A 97 -28.35 22.18 -4.08
N PRO A 98 -28.05 23.08 -5.03
CA PRO A 98 -28.52 24.46 -4.95
C PRO A 98 -30.05 24.48 -4.85
N GLU A 99 -30.61 25.33 -3.99
CA GLU A 99 -32.07 25.41 -3.86
C GLU A 99 -32.69 25.87 -5.19
N PRO A 100 -33.58 25.07 -5.81
CA PRO A 100 -34.26 25.45 -7.04
C PRO A 100 -35.44 26.38 -6.68
N LEU A 101 -35.32 27.65 -7.04
CA LEU A 101 -36.21 28.71 -6.57
C LEU A 101 -37.43 28.92 -7.49
N LEU A 102 -37.22 28.95 -8.80
CA LEU A 102 -38.27 29.25 -9.78
C LEU A 102 -37.98 28.60 -11.13
N TYR A 103 -39.01 28.04 -11.77
CA TYR A 103 -38.96 27.58 -13.16
C TYR A 103 -39.96 28.37 -14.01
N CYS A 104 -39.56 28.76 -15.22
CA CYS A 104 -40.37 29.47 -16.19
C CYS A 104 -40.35 28.74 -17.53
N SER A 105 -41.51 28.21 -17.93
CA SER A 105 -41.73 27.61 -19.25
C SER A 105 -42.15 28.64 -20.31
N ASP A 106 -42.49 29.87 -19.91
CA ASP A 106 -42.94 30.92 -20.81
C ASP A 106 -41.74 31.54 -21.55
N VAL A 107 -41.58 31.13 -22.81
CA VAL A 107 -40.50 31.61 -23.69
C VAL A 107 -40.63 33.09 -24.04
N SER A 108 -41.80 33.73 -23.83
CA SER A 108 -41.98 35.14 -24.12
C SER A 108 -41.21 36.07 -23.15
N VAL A 109 -40.79 35.55 -21.99
CA VAL A 109 -40.11 36.36 -20.97
C VAL A 109 -38.66 36.70 -21.37
N ILE A 110 -37.85 35.70 -21.74
CA ILE A 110 -36.44 35.90 -22.11
C ILE A 110 -36.05 35.20 -23.42
N GLY A 111 -37.03 34.76 -24.22
CA GLY A 111 -36.82 34.07 -25.49
C GLY A 111 -36.52 32.58 -25.38
N THR A 112 -36.54 32.00 -24.17
CA THR A 112 -36.28 30.58 -23.92
C THR A 112 -36.76 30.17 -22.52
N GLU A 113 -36.94 28.87 -22.30
CA GLU A 113 -37.23 28.30 -20.98
C GLU A 113 -36.01 28.46 -20.06
N PHE A 114 -36.26 28.73 -18.78
CA PHE A 114 -35.20 28.88 -17.78
C PHE A 114 -35.65 28.51 -16.37
N TYR A 115 -34.69 28.25 -15.50
CA TYR A 115 -34.91 28.20 -14.08
C TYR A 115 -33.86 29.02 -13.33
N VAL A 116 -34.22 29.44 -12.12
CA VAL A 116 -33.37 30.17 -11.18
C VAL A 116 -33.18 29.34 -9.93
N MET A 117 -31.95 29.31 -9.42
CA MET A 117 -31.56 28.61 -8.20
C MET A 117 -30.69 29.51 -7.31
N GLU A 118 -30.52 29.08 -6.07
CA GLU A 118 -29.61 29.70 -5.11
C GLU A 118 -28.17 29.76 -5.66
N HIS A 119 -27.48 30.87 -5.40
CA HIS A 119 -26.05 30.96 -5.60
C HIS A 119 -25.30 30.46 -4.35
N VAL A 120 -24.86 29.20 -4.40
CA VAL A 120 -24.13 28.56 -3.30
C VAL A 120 -22.66 28.96 -3.33
N GLN A 121 -22.16 29.58 -2.26
CA GLN A 121 -20.75 29.94 -2.13
C GLN A 121 -19.90 28.79 -1.57
N GLY A 122 -18.74 28.53 -2.18
CA GLY A 122 -17.81 27.51 -1.72
C GLY A 122 -16.57 27.36 -2.59
N ARG A 123 -15.85 26.24 -2.40
CA ARG A 123 -14.63 25.87 -3.14
C ARG A 123 -14.98 24.88 -4.24
N ILE A 124 -14.51 25.13 -5.46
CA ILE A 124 -14.63 24.22 -6.60
C ILE A 124 -13.21 23.88 -7.05
N PHE A 125 -12.86 22.60 -6.98
CA PHE A 125 -11.55 22.09 -7.37
C PHE A 125 -11.60 21.62 -8.82
N ARG A 126 -10.82 22.24 -9.70
CA ARG A 126 -10.72 21.84 -11.12
C ARG A 126 -9.54 20.92 -11.40
N ASP A 127 -8.51 20.99 -10.56
CA ASP A 127 -7.38 20.07 -10.59
C ASP A 127 -7.66 18.86 -9.70
N LEU A 128 -7.55 17.66 -10.27
CA LEU A 128 -7.73 16.41 -9.56
C LEU A 128 -6.63 16.16 -8.52
N THR A 129 -5.49 16.83 -8.60
CA THR A 129 -4.42 16.67 -7.59
C THR A 129 -4.66 17.54 -6.34
N LEU A 130 -5.61 18.49 -6.39
CA LEU A 130 -5.91 19.46 -5.33
C LEU A 130 -4.62 20.02 -4.68
N PRO A 131 -3.73 20.67 -5.46
CA PRO A 131 -2.44 21.15 -4.95
C PRO A 131 -2.58 22.22 -3.85
N GLU A 132 -3.73 22.92 -3.79
CA GLU A 132 -4.00 24.01 -2.85
C GLU A 132 -4.35 23.57 -1.42
N VAL A 133 -4.51 22.26 -1.15
CA VAL A 133 -4.85 21.74 0.18
C VAL A 133 -3.80 20.75 0.72
N SER A 134 -3.80 20.57 2.05
CA SER A 134 -2.93 19.60 2.71
C SER A 134 -3.27 18.14 2.32
N PRO A 135 -2.32 17.19 2.42
CA PRO A 135 -2.61 15.77 2.16
C PRO A 135 -3.77 15.19 2.98
N ALA A 136 -3.92 15.60 4.26
CA ALA A 136 -4.99 15.13 5.11
C ALA A 136 -6.36 15.69 4.66
N GLU A 137 -6.41 16.98 4.31
CA GLU A 137 -7.62 17.60 3.78
C GLU A 137 -8.01 17.03 2.41
N ARG A 138 -7.02 16.77 1.55
CA ARG A 138 -7.22 16.09 0.26
C ARG A 138 -7.93 14.74 0.44
N SER A 139 -7.46 13.92 1.39
CA SER A 139 -8.11 12.65 1.71
C SER A 139 -9.56 12.85 2.17
N ALA A 140 -9.79 13.81 3.06
CA ALA A 140 -11.13 14.10 3.57
C ALA A 140 -12.10 14.60 2.49
N LEU A 141 -11.64 15.41 1.53
CA LEU A 141 -12.46 15.90 0.41
C LEU A 141 -12.90 14.77 -0.53
N TYR A 142 -11.98 13.84 -0.85
CA TYR A 142 -12.31 12.65 -1.64
C TYR A 142 -13.28 11.71 -0.94
N VAL A 143 -13.11 11.52 0.38
CA VAL A 143 -14.06 10.75 1.20
C VAL A 143 -15.44 11.42 1.19
N ALA A 144 -15.52 12.72 1.45
CA ALA A 144 -16.79 13.47 1.45
C ALA A 144 -17.51 13.42 0.10
N MET A 145 -16.76 13.45 -1.01
CA MET A 145 -17.31 13.27 -2.36
C MET A 145 -17.98 11.89 -2.51
N ILE A 146 -17.31 10.83 -2.08
CA ILE A 146 -17.82 9.46 -2.21
C ILE A 146 -18.96 9.16 -1.24
N GLU A 147 -18.92 9.70 -0.02
CA GLU A 147 -20.05 9.62 0.92
C GLU A 147 -21.29 10.32 0.36
N THR A 148 -21.10 11.46 -0.31
CA THR A 148 -22.19 12.18 -0.99
C THR A 148 -22.75 11.36 -2.15
N LEU A 149 -21.89 10.72 -2.96
CA LEU A 149 -22.34 9.82 -4.03
C LEU A 149 -23.13 8.62 -3.49
N ALA A 150 -22.64 7.99 -2.42
CA ALA A 150 -23.34 6.89 -1.76
C ALA A 150 -24.70 7.34 -1.23
N ARG A 151 -24.80 8.54 -0.66
CA ARG A 151 -26.06 9.13 -0.19
C ARG A 151 -27.04 9.33 -1.34
N LEU A 152 -26.59 9.83 -2.49
CA LEU A 152 -27.44 9.98 -3.69
C LEU A 152 -28.07 8.64 -4.08
N HIS A 153 -27.26 7.60 -4.17
CA HIS A 153 -27.73 6.27 -4.58
C HIS A 153 -28.54 5.53 -3.51
N SER A 154 -28.61 6.06 -2.28
CA SER A 154 -29.43 5.51 -1.20
C SER A 154 -30.88 5.99 -1.25
N PHE A 155 -31.19 7.02 -2.05
CA PHE A 155 -32.58 7.42 -2.25
C PHE A 155 -33.31 6.43 -3.17
N SER A 156 -34.57 6.15 -2.82
CA SER A 156 -35.48 5.47 -3.74
C SER A 156 -36.17 6.49 -4.65
N LEU A 157 -36.41 6.12 -5.91
CA LEU A 157 -37.17 6.96 -6.83
C LEU A 157 -38.60 7.22 -6.31
N HIS A 158 -39.16 6.27 -5.57
CA HIS A 158 -40.48 6.40 -4.97
C HIS A 158 -40.51 7.50 -3.90
N SER A 159 -39.56 7.49 -2.97
CA SER A 159 -39.47 8.51 -1.90
C SER A 159 -39.19 9.92 -2.44
N LEU A 160 -38.56 10.02 -3.61
CA LEU A 160 -38.30 11.30 -4.27
C LEU A 160 -39.47 11.78 -5.17
N GLY A 161 -40.51 10.96 -5.37
CA GLY A 161 -41.58 11.27 -6.32
C GLY A 161 -41.12 11.30 -7.79
N LEU A 162 -40.05 10.55 -8.11
CA LEU A 162 -39.41 10.51 -9.43
C LEU A 162 -39.70 9.19 -10.17
N GLN A 163 -40.86 8.57 -9.91
CA GLN A 163 -41.27 7.38 -10.65
C GLN A 163 -41.39 7.71 -12.14
N GLY A 164 -40.74 6.94 -13.01
CA GLY A 164 -40.74 7.18 -14.46
C GLY A 164 -39.81 8.31 -14.96
N TYR A 165 -38.92 8.84 -14.11
CA TYR A 165 -37.94 9.87 -14.51
C TYR A 165 -36.96 9.42 -15.63
N GLY A 166 -36.73 8.11 -15.74
CA GLY A 166 -35.92 7.47 -16.77
C GLY A 166 -36.65 6.33 -17.47
N ARG A 167 -35.95 5.63 -18.38
CA ARG A 167 -36.52 4.55 -19.22
C ARG A 167 -36.56 3.16 -18.55
N GLY A 168 -36.40 3.07 -17.22
CA GLY A 168 -36.50 1.80 -16.49
C GLY A 168 -35.36 0.78 -16.77
N PRO A 169 -35.61 -0.54 -16.73
CA PRO A 169 -34.58 -1.59 -16.73
C PRO A 169 -33.80 -1.67 -18.05
N GLY A 170 -32.58 -2.22 -18.05
CA GLY A 170 -31.72 -2.33 -19.23
C GLY A 170 -30.84 -1.11 -19.49
N TYR A 171 -30.34 -0.47 -18.42
CA TYR A 171 -29.57 0.76 -18.51
C TYR A 171 -28.25 0.57 -19.27
N CYS A 172 -27.44 -0.42 -18.90
CA CYS A 172 -26.14 -0.72 -19.50
C CYS A 172 -26.28 -1.03 -20.99
N ARG A 173 -27.23 -1.91 -21.37
CA ARG A 173 -27.47 -2.22 -22.79
C ARG A 173 -27.79 -0.96 -23.60
N ARG A 174 -28.65 -0.09 -23.07
CA ARG A 174 -29.00 1.19 -23.72
C ARG A 174 -27.81 2.13 -23.80
N GLN A 175 -26.97 2.22 -22.77
CA GLN A 175 -25.78 3.07 -22.81
C GLN A 175 -24.84 2.60 -23.93
N VAL A 176 -24.53 1.31 -24.01
CA VAL A 176 -23.63 0.77 -25.05
C VAL A 176 -24.21 1.03 -26.44
N THR A 177 -25.50 0.75 -26.66
CA THR A 177 -26.16 0.97 -27.96
C THR A 177 -26.19 2.46 -28.34
N THR A 178 -26.50 3.34 -27.38
CA THR A 178 -26.61 4.78 -27.63
C THR A 178 -25.25 5.39 -27.95
N TRP A 179 -24.23 5.10 -27.15
CA TRP A 179 -22.88 5.64 -27.37
C TRP A 179 -22.23 5.05 -28.63
N LYS A 180 -22.47 3.78 -28.97
CA LYS A 180 -22.02 3.21 -30.25
C LYS A 180 -22.65 3.93 -31.43
N LYS A 181 -23.97 4.15 -31.41
CA LYS A 181 -24.67 4.89 -32.48
C LYS A 181 -24.16 6.33 -32.62
N GLN A 182 -23.90 7.01 -31.50
CA GLN A 182 -23.36 8.37 -31.52
C GLN A 182 -21.91 8.41 -32.03
N TYR A 183 -21.09 7.44 -31.62
CA TYR A 183 -19.73 7.28 -32.12
C TYR A 183 -19.73 7.04 -33.63
N ASP A 184 -20.53 6.09 -34.13
CA ASP A 184 -20.60 5.75 -35.56
C ASP A 184 -21.06 6.92 -36.42
N ALA A 185 -22.01 7.73 -35.92
CA ALA A 185 -22.45 8.95 -36.61
C ALA A 185 -21.38 10.06 -36.65
N SER A 186 -20.38 9.99 -35.76
CA SER A 186 -19.33 11.02 -35.60
C SER A 186 -17.95 10.54 -36.05
N ALA A 187 -17.78 9.24 -36.29
CA ALA A 187 -16.51 8.61 -36.64
C ALA A 187 -16.11 8.97 -38.07
N HIS A 188 -14.87 9.39 -38.24
CA HIS A 188 -14.26 9.76 -39.53
C HIS A 188 -12.99 8.95 -39.83
N VAL A 189 -12.47 8.22 -38.83
CA VAL A 189 -11.35 7.26 -38.92
C VAL A 189 -11.76 6.02 -38.14
N ASP A 190 -11.34 4.84 -38.61
CA ASP A 190 -11.55 3.60 -37.88
C ASP A 190 -10.61 3.51 -36.67
N ILE A 191 -11.20 3.23 -35.50
CA ILE A 191 -10.48 2.98 -34.25
C ILE A 191 -10.88 1.57 -33.79
N PRO A 192 -10.10 0.54 -34.14
CA PRO A 192 -10.44 -0.85 -33.82
C PRO A 192 -10.74 -1.10 -32.34
N ALA A 193 -10.02 -0.42 -31.44
CA ALA A 193 -10.23 -0.52 -30.00
C ALA A 193 -11.65 -0.11 -29.57
N MET A 194 -12.26 0.89 -30.24
CA MET A 194 -13.62 1.34 -29.92
C MET A 194 -14.66 0.30 -30.33
N ASN A 195 -14.49 -0.33 -31.48
CA ASN A 195 -15.37 -1.40 -31.97
C ASN A 195 -15.26 -2.66 -31.09
N GLN A 196 -14.04 -3.08 -30.75
CA GLN A 196 -13.79 -4.22 -29.86
C GLN A 196 -14.35 -3.98 -28.45
N LEU A 197 -14.21 -2.76 -27.93
CA LEU A 197 -14.76 -2.38 -26.63
C LEU A 197 -16.30 -2.42 -26.64
N ALA A 198 -16.93 -1.88 -27.69
CA ALA A 198 -18.39 -1.92 -27.85
C ALA A 198 -18.92 -3.36 -27.91
N GLU A 199 -18.27 -4.22 -28.68
CA GLU A 199 -18.61 -5.64 -28.79
C GLU A 199 -18.46 -6.36 -27.44
N TRP A 200 -17.34 -6.16 -26.76
CA TRP A 200 -17.12 -6.74 -25.44
C TRP A 200 -18.19 -6.28 -24.44
N LEU A 201 -18.53 -4.99 -24.41
CA LEU A 201 -19.57 -4.46 -23.52
C LEU A 201 -20.95 -5.06 -23.83
N MET A 202 -21.29 -5.25 -25.11
CA MET A 202 -22.56 -5.90 -25.47
C MET A 202 -22.61 -7.38 -25.05
N ASN A 203 -21.48 -8.08 -25.12
CA ASN A 203 -21.38 -9.51 -24.79
C ASN A 203 -21.25 -9.79 -23.29
N ASN A 204 -20.90 -8.79 -22.47
CA ASN A 204 -20.62 -8.94 -21.03
C ASN A 204 -21.55 -8.08 -20.15
N LEU A 205 -22.80 -7.87 -20.59
CA LEU A 205 -23.77 -7.10 -19.83
C LEU A 205 -24.02 -7.72 -18.43
N PRO A 206 -24.01 -6.92 -17.34
CA PRO A 206 -24.27 -7.42 -15.99
C PRO A 206 -25.65 -8.09 -15.87
N ALA A 207 -25.72 -9.20 -15.13
CA ALA A 207 -26.99 -9.88 -14.85
C ALA A 207 -28.01 -8.99 -14.10
N GLY A 208 -27.51 -8.00 -13.34
CA GLY A 208 -28.29 -7.01 -12.58
C GLY A 208 -28.65 -5.71 -13.32
N ASP A 209 -28.68 -5.67 -14.65
CA ASP A 209 -28.98 -4.44 -15.44
C ASP A 209 -30.41 -3.88 -15.26
N ASN A 210 -31.18 -4.41 -14.30
CA ASN A 210 -32.53 -3.97 -13.95
C ASN A 210 -32.58 -3.06 -12.71
N GLU A 211 -31.44 -2.75 -12.09
CA GLU A 211 -31.40 -1.79 -10.98
C GLU A 211 -31.85 -0.39 -11.44
N GLU A 212 -32.78 0.21 -10.69
CA GLU A 212 -33.40 1.50 -10.99
C GLU A 212 -33.10 2.53 -9.88
N ASN A 213 -31.86 2.99 -9.81
CA ASN A 213 -31.48 4.09 -8.92
C ASN A 213 -31.43 5.41 -9.68
N LEU A 214 -31.63 6.52 -8.96
CA LEU A 214 -31.28 7.83 -9.48
C LEU A 214 -29.75 7.92 -9.58
N ILE A 215 -29.24 8.19 -10.78
CA ILE A 215 -27.82 8.45 -11.03
C ILE A 215 -27.65 9.86 -11.60
N HIS A 216 -26.52 10.48 -11.27
CA HIS A 216 -26.10 11.79 -11.75
C HIS A 216 -25.67 11.75 -13.22
N GLY A 217 -24.91 10.73 -13.62
CA GLY A 217 -24.40 10.55 -14.98
C GLY A 217 -23.16 11.39 -15.33
N ASP A 218 -22.76 12.33 -14.48
CA ASP A 218 -21.52 13.13 -14.61
C ASP A 218 -20.96 13.53 -13.23
N PHE A 219 -20.87 12.57 -12.31
CA PHE A 219 -20.44 12.85 -10.94
C PHE A 219 -18.91 12.93 -10.86
N ARG A 220 -18.39 14.15 -10.70
CA ARG A 220 -16.96 14.46 -10.71
C ARG A 220 -16.66 15.65 -9.79
N ILE A 221 -15.42 15.75 -9.32
CA ILE A 221 -15.04 16.70 -8.26
C ILE A 221 -15.26 18.17 -8.63
N ASP A 222 -15.14 18.52 -9.91
CA ASP A 222 -15.36 19.88 -10.42
C ASP A 222 -16.84 20.24 -10.60
N ASN A 223 -17.75 19.25 -10.48
CA ASN A 223 -19.19 19.47 -10.35
C ASN A 223 -19.64 19.54 -8.88
N ILE A 224 -18.70 19.65 -7.92
CA ILE A 224 -18.99 19.70 -6.49
C ILE A 224 -18.51 21.03 -5.91
N ILE A 225 -19.40 21.66 -5.14
CA ILE A 225 -19.05 22.79 -4.29
C ILE A 225 -18.79 22.26 -2.88
N PHE A 226 -17.57 22.44 -2.40
CA PHE A 226 -17.17 22.16 -1.03
C PHE A 226 -17.31 23.39 -0.13
N HIS A 227 -17.55 23.17 1.15
CA HIS A 227 -17.59 24.23 2.15
C HIS A 227 -16.28 25.04 2.12
N PRO A 228 -16.32 26.39 2.34
CA PRO A 228 -15.12 27.24 2.31
C PRO A 228 -13.98 26.82 3.25
N ARG A 229 -14.31 26.14 4.36
CA ARG A 229 -13.34 25.78 5.43
C ARG A 229 -13.36 24.33 5.87
N GLU A 230 -14.35 23.54 5.43
CA GLU A 230 -14.53 22.16 5.87
C GLU A 230 -14.45 21.22 4.67
N ALA A 231 -14.02 19.97 4.89
CA ALA A 231 -14.08 18.92 3.90
C ALA A 231 -15.51 18.33 3.82
N ARG A 232 -16.46 19.15 3.40
CA ARG A 232 -17.88 18.82 3.35
C ARG A 232 -18.50 19.33 2.05
N VAL A 233 -19.30 18.50 1.39
CA VAL A 233 -20.05 18.90 0.19
C VAL A 233 -21.24 19.77 0.58
N VAL A 234 -21.36 20.94 -0.06
CA VAL A 234 -22.49 21.86 0.14
C VAL A 234 -23.44 21.89 -1.05
N ALA A 235 -22.97 21.58 -2.27
CA ALA A 235 -23.83 21.42 -3.44
C ALA A 235 -23.20 20.51 -4.50
N VAL A 236 -24.03 19.67 -5.13
CA VAL A 236 -23.72 18.91 -6.35
C VAL A 236 -24.40 19.59 -7.53
N LEU A 237 -23.62 19.87 -8.57
CA LEU A 237 -24.02 20.63 -9.75
C LEU A 237 -24.15 19.73 -10.98
N ASP A 238 -24.79 20.27 -12.01
CA ASP A 238 -24.89 19.71 -13.36
C ASP A 238 -25.70 18.41 -13.53
N TRP A 239 -26.99 18.49 -13.18
CA TRP A 239 -27.93 17.38 -13.24
C TRP A 239 -28.46 17.04 -14.65
N GLU A 240 -27.90 17.62 -15.72
CA GLU A 240 -28.41 17.47 -17.09
C GLU A 240 -28.44 16.00 -17.55
N LEU A 241 -27.38 15.25 -17.21
CA LEU A 241 -27.22 13.85 -17.61
C LEU A 241 -27.87 12.85 -16.65
N SER A 242 -28.54 13.35 -15.60
CA SER A 242 -29.16 12.51 -14.58
C SER A 242 -30.27 11.65 -15.17
N THR A 243 -30.39 10.41 -14.69
CA THR A 243 -31.38 9.45 -15.17
C THR A 243 -31.60 8.34 -14.14
N THR A 244 -32.58 7.48 -14.40
CA THR A 244 -32.65 6.16 -13.78
C THR A 244 -31.64 5.22 -14.42
N GLY A 245 -30.82 4.54 -13.60
CA GLY A 245 -29.81 3.59 -14.05
C GLY A 245 -29.10 2.88 -12.90
N HIS A 246 -28.00 2.19 -13.23
CA HIS A 246 -27.24 1.39 -12.27
C HIS A 246 -26.23 2.28 -11.52
N PRO A 247 -26.21 2.27 -10.17
CA PRO A 247 -25.37 3.17 -9.36
C PRO A 247 -23.85 2.97 -9.54
N LEU A 248 -23.41 1.79 -9.98
CA LEU A 248 -21.99 1.55 -10.27
C LEU A 248 -21.49 2.32 -11.49
N ALA A 249 -22.39 2.78 -12.37
CA ALA A 249 -22.01 3.63 -13.50
C ALA A 249 -21.43 4.96 -13.01
N ASP A 250 -22.04 5.61 -12.02
CA ASP A 250 -21.51 6.83 -11.44
C ASP A 250 -20.24 6.58 -10.63
N LEU A 251 -20.20 5.52 -9.81
CA LEU A 251 -18.99 5.18 -9.03
C LEU A 251 -17.78 4.95 -9.95
N ALA A 252 -17.97 4.19 -11.02
CA ALA A 252 -16.92 3.95 -12.02
C ALA A 252 -16.53 5.21 -12.77
N TYR A 253 -17.51 6.05 -13.14
CA TYR A 253 -17.24 7.31 -13.81
C TYR A 253 -16.42 8.26 -12.91
N THR A 254 -16.80 8.38 -11.64
CA THR A 254 -16.04 9.13 -10.64
C THR A 254 -14.64 8.55 -10.47
N ALA A 255 -14.47 7.22 -10.42
CA ALA A 255 -13.18 6.55 -10.27
C ALA A 255 -12.32 6.50 -11.54
N ALA A 256 -12.83 6.93 -12.70
CA ALA A 256 -12.14 6.78 -13.98
C ALA A 256 -10.77 7.48 -13.98
N PHE A 257 -10.58 8.54 -13.19
CA PHE A 257 -9.30 9.25 -13.13
C PHE A 257 -8.11 8.39 -12.69
N TYR A 258 -8.30 7.30 -11.92
CA TYR A 258 -7.20 6.41 -11.50
C TYR A 258 -6.53 5.66 -12.67
N PHE A 259 -7.23 5.51 -13.78
CA PHE A 259 -6.79 4.74 -14.95
C PHE A 259 -6.46 5.63 -16.15
N ARG A 260 -6.38 6.95 -15.97
CA ARG A 260 -6.14 7.90 -17.07
C ARG A 260 -4.86 7.52 -17.84
N PRO A 261 -4.90 7.42 -19.18
CA PRO A 261 -3.71 7.13 -19.97
C PRO A 261 -2.66 8.25 -19.82
N ASN A 262 -1.39 7.87 -19.60
CA ASN A 262 -0.27 8.80 -19.51
C ASN A 262 -0.03 9.61 -20.80
N THR A 263 -0.60 9.16 -21.91
CA THR A 263 -0.52 9.82 -23.23
C THR A 263 -1.45 11.01 -23.38
N ILE A 264 -2.46 11.16 -22.52
CA ILE A 264 -3.40 12.28 -22.56
C ILE A 264 -2.87 13.42 -21.68
N LYS A 265 -2.39 14.50 -22.32
CA LYS A 265 -2.02 15.74 -21.62
C LYS A 265 -3.22 16.34 -20.89
N GLN A 266 -2.98 16.97 -19.74
CA GLN A 266 -4.01 17.72 -19.02
C GLN A 266 -4.40 18.94 -19.87
N LEU A 267 -5.65 18.97 -20.35
CA LEU A 267 -6.25 20.14 -20.99
C LEU A 267 -6.34 21.26 -19.95
N GLY A 268 -5.36 22.15 -19.95
CA GLY A 268 -5.29 23.32 -19.08
C GLY A 268 -4.62 23.07 -17.71
N GLN A 269 -3.47 23.73 -17.55
CA GLN A 269 -2.65 23.94 -16.34
C GLN A 269 -1.63 22.84 -15.98
N GLY A 270 -0.39 23.30 -15.77
CA GLY A 270 0.83 22.50 -15.73
C GLY A 270 1.08 21.79 -14.41
N GLY A 271 1.64 20.59 -14.52
CA GLY A 271 2.23 19.82 -13.44
C GLY A 271 2.82 18.53 -13.99
N THR A 272 4.11 18.31 -13.77
CA THR A 272 4.87 17.10 -14.12
C THR A 272 4.68 15.95 -13.12
N LEU A 273 3.71 16.07 -12.19
CA LEU A 273 3.38 15.05 -11.20
C LEU A 273 2.24 14.18 -11.71
N SER A 274 2.48 12.86 -11.77
CA SER A 274 1.42 11.88 -11.99
C SER A 274 0.45 11.93 -10.80
N PHE A 275 -0.85 11.96 -11.07
CA PHE A 275 -1.90 11.87 -10.06
C PHE A 275 -1.68 10.73 -9.04
N ARG A 276 -1.09 9.61 -9.50
CA ARG A 276 -0.78 8.43 -8.67
C ARG A 276 0.31 8.69 -7.61
N ASP A 277 1.16 9.69 -7.81
CA ASP A 277 2.26 10.03 -6.91
C ASP A 277 1.86 11.13 -5.90
N THR A 278 0.62 11.63 -5.98
CA THR A 278 0.11 12.70 -5.11
C THR A 278 -0.24 12.16 -3.73
N VAL A 279 0.61 12.47 -2.74
CA VAL A 279 0.41 12.08 -1.33
C VAL A 279 -0.95 12.57 -0.80
N GLY A 280 -1.75 11.70 -0.18
CA GLY A 280 -3.03 12.10 0.44
C GLY A 280 -4.24 12.02 -0.49
N VAL A 281 -4.10 11.51 -1.71
CA VAL A 281 -5.24 10.97 -2.47
C VAL A 281 -5.49 9.54 -1.97
N PRO A 282 -6.72 9.18 -1.52
CA PRO A 282 -7.04 7.81 -1.14
C PRO A 282 -6.86 6.84 -2.32
N SER A 283 -6.56 5.58 -2.04
CA SER A 283 -6.61 4.51 -3.05
C SER A 283 -8.03 4.28 -3.57
N LEU A 284 -8.14 3.66 -4.75
CA LEU A 284 -9.45 3.31 -5.31
C LEU A 284 -10.21 2.38 -4.36
N GLU A 285 -9.50 1.45 -3.74
CA GLU A 285 -10.04 0.45 -2.84
C GLU A 285 -10.57 1.07 -1.54
N GLU A 286 -9.88 2.08 -1.00
CA GLU A 286 -10.37 2.86 0.14
C GLU A 286 -11.68 3.60 -0.23
N LEU A 287 -11.74 4.24 -1.40
CA LEU A 287 -12.97 4.92 -1.85
C LEU A 287 -14.13 3.94 -2.10
N ILE A 288 -13.86 2.79 -2.71
CA ILE A 288 -14.87 1.72 -2.87
C ILE A 288 -15.35 1.25 -1.49
N SER A 289 -14.44 1.06 -0.53
CA SER A 289 -14.78 0.66 0.83
C SER A 289 -15.70 1.70 1.51
N VAL A 290 -15.38 2.99 1.40
CA VAL A 290 -16.25 4.08 1.91
C VAL A 290 -17.62 4.01 1.26
N TYR A 291 -17.68 3.92 -0.07
CA TYR A 291 -18.93 3.85 -0.82
C TYR A 291 -19.80 2.66 -0.36
N CYS A 292 -19.21 1.47 -0.33
CA CYS A 292 -19.92 0.24 0.04
C CYS A 292 -20.40 0.27 1.49
N ARG A 293 -19.59 0.80 2.41
CA ARG A 293 -19.96 1.00 3.82
C ARG A 293 -21.15 1.95 3.96
N CYS A 294 -21.14 3.09 3.26
CA CYS A 294 -22.25 4.04 3.28
C CYS A 294 -23.53 3.49 2.66
N ARG A 295 -23.41 2.62 1.65
CA ARG A 295 -24.54 1.94 0.99
C ARG A 295 -25.03 0.69 1.73
N GLY A 296 -24.25 0.15 2.68
CA GLY A 296 -24.53 -1.14 3.31
C GLY A 296 -24.44 -2.33 2.34
N ILE A 297 -23.55 -2.28 1.34
CA ILE A 297 -23.36 -3.35 0.33
C ILE A 297 -21.97 -3.98 0.44
N SER A 298 -21.76 -5.12 -0.23
CA SER A 298 -20.46 -5.80 -0.30
C SER A 298 -19.39 -4.92 -0.98
N THR A 299 -18.15 -5.01 -0.49
CA THR A 299 -16.97 -4.43 -1.17
C THR A 299 -16.55 -5.23 -2.40
N ASP A 300 -17.05 -6.47 -2.54
CA ASP A 300 -16.87 -7.25 -3.75
C ASP A 300 -17.87 -6.78 -4.82
N LEU A 301 -17.35 -6.02 -5.79
CA LEU A 301 -18.11 -5.45 -6.91
C LEU A 301 -17.71 -6.16 -8.21
N PRO A 302 -18.24 -7.37 -8.48
CA PRO A 302 -17.75 -8.24 -9.57
C PRO A 302 -17.87 -7.61 -10.96
N ASN A 303 -18.81 -6.68 -11.15
CA ASN A 303 -19.02 -5.99 -12.42
C ASN A 303 -18.30 -4.63 -12.52
N LEU A 304 -17.45 -4.24 -11.57
CA LEU A 304 -16.81 -2.92 -11.59
C LEU A 304 -15.97 -2.68 -12.86
N ASN A 305 -15.27 -3.71 -13.36
CA ASN A 305 -14.53 -3.65 -14.62
C ASN A 305 -15.44 -3.28 -15.80
N PHE A 306 -16.65 -3.85 -15.83
CA PHE A 306 -17.64 -3.54 -16.86
C PHE A 306 -18.02 -2.04 -16.81
N PHE A 307 -18.30 -1.50 -15.63
CA PHE A 307 -18.69 -0.09 -15.49
C PHE A 307 -17.56 0.89 -15.77
N LEU A 308 -16.31 0.52 -15.45
CA LEU A 308 -15.13 1.31 -15.80
C LEU A 308 -14.89 1.29 -17.32
N ALA A 309 -14.95 0.12 -17.94
CA ALA A 309 -14.88 -0.02 -19.40
C ALA A 309 -16.00 0.79 -20.10
N LEU A 310 -17.23 0.74 -19.57
CA LEU A 310 -18.36 1.53 -20.06
C LEU A 310 -18.12 3.04 -19.90
N SER A 311 -17.50 3.47 -18.81
CA SER A 311 -17.15 4.88 -18.58
C SER A 311 -16.14 5.39 -19.61
N TYR A 312 -15.08 4.62 -19.89
CA TYR A 312 -14.12 4.95 -20.94
C TYR A 312 -14.74 4.96 -22.33
N PHE A 313 -15.62 4.00 -22.63
CA PHE A 313 -16.38 3.96 -23.89
C PHE A 313 -17.23 5.22 -24.07
N LYS A 314 -17.95 5.63 -23.02
CA LYS A 314 -18.73 6.88 -23.00
C LYS A 314 -17.85 8.11 -23.20
N ILE A 315 -16.74 8.24 -22.46
CA ILE A 315 -15.86 9.42 -22.58
C ILE A 315 -15.26 9.49 -24.00
N ALA A 316 -14.81 8.36 -24.56
CA ALA A 316 -14.30 8.30 -25.93
C ALA A 316 -15.37 8.74 -26.96
N GLY A 317 -16.61 8.29 -26.80
CA GLY A 317 -17.74 8.72 -27.63
C GLY A 317 -18.03 10.23 -27.55
N ILE A 318 -17.96 10.80 -26.34
CA ILE A 318 -18.10 12.26 -26.12
C ILE A 318 -16.97 13.01 -26.82
N CYS A 319 -15.71 12.59 -26.63
CA CYS A 319 -14.55 13.20 -27.27
C CYS A 319 -14.69 13.17 -28.80
N GLN A 320 -15.12 12.04 -29.37
CA GLN A 320 -15.36 11.90 -30.81
C GLN A 320 -16.46 12.87 -31.29
N GLY A 321 -17.56 12.99 -30.56
CA GLY A 321 -18.66 13.91 -30.92
C GLY A 321 -18.30 15.39 -30.78
N VAL A 322 -17.41 15.76 -29.86
CA VAL A 322 -16.84 17.11 -29.77
C VAL A 322 -15.94 17.38 -30.98
N TYR A 323 -15.05 16.45 -31.31
CA TYR A 323 -14.16 16.59 -32.45
C TYR A 323 -14.91 16.65 -33.79
N ALA A 324 -15.95 15.83 -33.99
CA ALA A 324 -16.78 15.88 -35.19
C ALA A 324 -17.46 17.25 -35.37
N ARG A 325 -17.92 17.88 -34.28
CA ARG A 325 -18.48 19.25 -34.34
C ARG A 325 -17.44 20.30 -34.67
N TYR A 326 -16.19 20.11 -34.23
CA TYR A 326 -15.07 20.95 -34.64
C TYR A 326 -14.80 20.85 -36.14
N LEU A 327 -14.78 19.64 -36.71
CA LEU A 327 -14.63 19.43 -38.16
C LEU A 327 -15.74 20.11 -38.98
N LEU A 328 -16.95 20.20 -38.41
CA LEU A 328 -18.11 20.87 -39.02
C LEU A 328 -18.12 22.40 -38.78
N GLY A 329 -17.10 22.97 -38.12
CA GLY A 329 -17.03 24.40 -37.81
C GLY A 329 -18.02 24.88 -36.72
N ASN A 330 -18.65 23.96 -36.00
CA ASN A 330 -19.72 24.23 -35.03
C ASN A 330 -19.28 24.05 -33.57
N SER A 331 -17.98 24.14 -33.27
CA SER A 331 -17.50 23.94 -31.90
C SER A 331 -17.58 25.20 -31.04
N SER A 332 -17.84 25.00 -29.75
CA SER A 332 -17.95 26.07 -28.74
C SER A 332 -16.63 26.43 -28.05
N ALA A 333 -15.55 25.67 -28.27
CA ALA A 333 -14.24 25.87 -27.63
C ALA A 333 -13.06 25.78 -28.62
N GLU A 334 -12.08 26.67 -28.49
CA GLU A 334 -10.91 26.78 -29.40
C GLU A 334 -10.01 25.53 -29.40
N ASN A 335 -9.96 24.79 -28.29
CA ASN A 335 -9.15 23.58 -28.11
C ASN A 335 -9.86 22.28 -28.52
N SER A 336 -10.98 22.37 -29.25
CA SER A 336 -11.79 21.19 -29.59
C SER A 336 -11.10 20.19 -30.53
N TYR A 337 -10.03 20.61 -31.22
CA TYR A 337 -9.21 19.75 -32.07
C TYR A 337 -8.42 18.70 -31.26
N GLU A 338 -8.02 19.02 -30.03
CA GLU A 338 -7.21 18.15 -29.16
C GLU A 338 -7.97 16.88 -28.74
N PHE A 339 -9.30 16.91 -28.80
CA PHE A 339 -10.14 15.76 -28.45
C PHE A 339 -9.96 14.56 -29.39
N ALA A 340 -9.50 14.77 -30.63
CA ALA A 340 -9.19 13.67 -31.56
C ALA A 340 -8.10 12.74 -31.01
N GLU A 341 -7.06 13.31 -30.42
CA GLU A 341 -5.91 12.57 -29.89
C GLU A 341 -6.27 11.75 -28.64
N MET A 342 -7.41 12.04 -28.01
CA MET A 342 -7.88 11.36 -26.81
C MET A 342 -8.70 10.10 -27.09
N VAL A 343 -9.41 10.03 -28.22
CA VAL A 343 -10.41 8.98 -28.47
C VAL A 343 -9.79 7.58 -28.45
N LYS A 344 -8.69 7.38 -29.18
CA LYS A 344 -8.00 6.09 -29.27
C LYS A 344 -7.42 5.64 -27.91
N PRO A 345 -6.62 6.45 -27.18
CA PRO A 345 -6.10 6.04 -25.86
C PRO A 345 -7.20 5.71 -24.84
N LEU A 346 -8.33 6.43 -24.87
CA LEU A 346 -9.47 6.14 -24.01
C LEU A 346 -10.11 4.79 -24.34
N ALA A 347 -10.35 4.51 -25.63
CA ALA A 347 -10.90 3.24 -26.08
C ALA A 347 -9.97 2.05 -25.75
N GLU A 348 -8.66 2.20 -25.96
CA GLU A 348 -7.66 1.18 -25.60
C GLU A 348 -7.63 0.90 -24.09
N THR A 349 -7.75 1.95 -23.27
CA THR A 349 -7.80 1.81 -21.81
C THR A 349 -9.07 1.10 -21.35
N GLY A 350 -10.22 1.45 -21.92
CA GLY A 350 -11.48 0.73 -21.65
C GLY A 350 -11.38 -0.76 -21.99
N LEU A 351 -10.75 -1.11 -23.12
CA LEU A 351 -10.52 -2.49 -23.53
C LEU A 351 -9.49 -3.22 -22.65
N LEU A 352 -8.49 -2.51 -22.13
CA LEU A 352 -7.53 -3.09 -21.17
C LEU A 352 -8.24 -3.44 -19.86
N LEU A 353 -9.07 -2.52 -19.35
CA LEU A 353 -9.86 -2.72 -18.14
C LEU A 353 -10.87 -3.86 -18.30
N SER A 354 -11.41 -4.05 -19.50
CA SER A 354 -12.34 -5.14 -19.79
C SER A 354 -11.70 -6.54 -19.74
N LYS A 355 -10.39 -6.62 -20.00
CA LYS A 355 -9.60 -7.86 -19.94
C LYS A 355 -8.96 -8.09 -18.57
N ARG A 356 -9.10 -7.13 -17.64
CA ARG A 356 -8.55 -7.23 -16.30
C ARG A 356 -9.34 -8.26 -15.51
N THR A 357 -8.68 -9.31 -15.03
CA THR A 357 -9.34 -10.44 -14.36
C THR A 357 -9.91 -10.11 -12.97
N SER A 358 -9.46 -9.02 -12.33
CA SER A 358 -10.13 -8.34 -11.21
C SER A 358 -9.35 -7.09 -10.77
N PHE A 359 -10.00 -6.15 -10.06
CA PHE A 359 -9.31 -5.16 -9.21
C PHE A 359 -8.75 -5.80 -7.92
N THR A 360 -9.25 -6.97 -7.53
CA THR A 360 -9.04 -7.57 -6.20
C THR A 360 -7.77 -8.45 -6.08
N ARG A 361 -6.76 -8.27 -6.94
CA ARG A 361 -5.47 -8.98 -6.78
C ARG A 361 -4.32 -8.16 -6.20
N ASP A 362 -4.45 -6.85 -6.06
CA ASP A 362 -3.41 -6.01 -5.41
C ASP A 362 -3.86 -5.39 -4.07
N ALA A 363 -5.11 -5.58 -3.66
CA ALA A 363 -5.55 -5.40 -2.28
C ALA A 363 -6.80 -6.26 -2.04
N GLN A 364 -6.68 -7.26 -1.19
CA GLN A 364 -7.82 -7.90 -0.54
C GLN A 364 -8.19 -7.05 0.68
N PRO A 365 -9.39 -6.45 0.76
CA PRO A 365 -10.08 -6.35 2.03
C PRO A 365 -10.62 -7.74 2.32
N SER A 366 -9.93 -8.44 3.23
CA SER A 366 -10.36 -9.75 3.69
C SER A 366 -11.77 -9.65 4.28
N GLY A 367 -12.69 -10.49 3.80
CA GLY A 367 -14.00 -10.72 4.43
C GLY A 367 -13.90 -11.35 5.82
N THR A 368 -12.72 -11.34 6.45
CA THR A 368 -12.41 -11.86 7.78
C THR A 368 -11.86 -10.79 8.73
N GLY A 369 -11.59 -9.56 8.27
CA GLY A 369 -10.98 -8.52 9.11
C GLY A 369 -9.48 -8.74 9.42
N GLU A 370 -8.81 -9.61 8.67
CA GLU A 370 -7.38 -9.87 8.82
C GLU A 370 -6.55 -8.81 8.07
N LEU A 371 -5.77 -8.02 8.82
CA LEU A 371 -4.94 -6.91 8.35
C LEU A 371 -3.74 -7.32 7.45
N PHE A 372 -3.35 -8.59 7.47
CA PHE A 372 -2.16 -9.12 6.78
C PHE A 372 -2.46 -10.51 6.22
N GLN A 373 -2.88 -10.59 4.96
CA GLN A 373 -3.26 -11.86 4.34
C GLN A 373 -2.03 -12.61 3.80
N GLN A 374 -1.95 -13.88 4.13
CA GLN A 374 -0.95 -14.81 3.61
C GLN A 374 -1.39 -15.34 2.24
N SER A 375 -0.45 -15.57 1.32
CA SER A 375 -0.75 -16.21 0.03
C SER A 375 -1.17 -17.68 0.22
N GLU A 376 -1.91 -18.26 -0.72
CA GLU A 376 -2.28 -19.70 -0.66
C GLU A 376 -1.05 -20.60 -0.49
N LYS A 377 0.03 -20.28 -1.24
CA LYS A 377 1.32 -20.98 -1.12
C LYS A 377 1.94 -20.77 0.27
N GLY A 378 1.92 -19.55 0.79
CA GLY A 378 2.39 -19.26 2.14
C GLY A 378 1.63 -20.05 3.21
N GLN A 379 0.31 -20.14 3.11
CA GLN A 379 -0.53 -20.92 4.01
C GLN A 379 -0.23 -22.42 3.93
N GLU A 380 -0.04 -22.95 2.71
CA GLU A 380 0.32 -24.35 2.51
C GLU A 380 1.68 -24.69 3.15
N ILE A 381 2.70 -23.87 2.89
CA ILE A 381 4.04 -24.07 3.47
C ILE A 381 4.01 -23.89 4.98
N LEU A 382 3.31 -22.90 5.51
CA LEU A 382 3.15 -22.72 6.95
C LEU A 382 2.52 -23.96 7.62
N ARG A 383 1.49 -24.53 7.00
CA ARG A 383 0.86 -25.77 7.49
C ARG A 383 1.84 -26.94 7.49
N LYS A 384 2.61 -27.11 6.41
CA LYS A 384 3.66 -28.14 6.34
C LYS A 384 4.74 -27.93 7.40
N VAL A 385 5.23 -26.70 7.58
CA VAL A 385 6.22 -26.37 8.63
C VAL A 385 5.66 -26.67 10.01
N LYS A 386 4.44 -26.25 10.34
CA LYS A 386 3.79 -26.58 11.63
C LYS A 386 3.69 -28.09 11.87
N GLN A 387 3.32 -28.84 10.83
CA GLN A 387 3.24 -30.29 10.89
C GLN A 387 4.63 -30.92 11.09
N PHE A 388 5.63 -30.50 10.34
CA PHE A 388 7.02 -30.96 10.44
C PHE A 388 7.60 -30.66 11.82
N MET A 389 7.36 -29.45 12.34
CA MET A 389 7.76 -29.04 13.68
C MET A 389 7.18 -29.97 14.75
N LYS A 390 5.88 -30.27 14.66
CA LYS A 390 5.19 -31.17 15.59
C LYS A 390 5.64 -32.63 15.49
N GLN A 391 5.86 -33.13 14.28
CA GLN A 391 6.13 -34.55 14.03
C GLN A 391 7.61 -34.92 14.21
N HIS A 392 8.53 -33.97 13.98
CA HIS A 392 9.95 -34.27 13.86
C HIS A 392 10.84 -33.36 14.72
N VAL A 393 10.57 -32.05 14.78
CA VAL A 393 11.47 -31.10 15.46
C VAL A 393 11.28 -31.11 16.98
N PHE A 394 10.07 -30.89 17.49
CA PHE A 394 9.81 -30.90 18.94
C PHE A 394 10.15 -32.25 19.60
N PRO A 395 9.85 -33.41 18.99
CA PRO A 395 10.28 -34.70 19.55
C PRO A 395 11.80 -34.87 19.69
N ALA A 396 12.59 -34.21 18.83
CA ALA A 396 14.05 -34.27 18.86
C ALA A 396 14.68 -33.29 19.87
N GLU A 397 13.91 -32.36 20.43
CA GLU A 397 14.45 -31.29 21.28
C GLU A 397 15.20 -31.82 22.51
N LYS A 398 14.64 -32.84 23.16
CA LYS A 398 15.27 -33.47 24.33
C LYS A 398 16.64 -34.08 23.98
N GLU A 399 16.72 -34.83 22.87
CA GLU A 399 17.98 -35.44 22.40
C GLU A 399 19.04 -34.37 22.11
N VAL A 400 18.64 -33.28 21.44
CA VAL A 400 19.55 -32.19 21.07
C VAL A 400 20.03 -31.43 22.31
N VAL A 401 19.16 -31.15 23.27
CA VAL A 401 19.54 -30.50 24.53
C VAL A 401 20.51 -31.37 25.34
N GLU A 402 20.23 -32.67 25.46
CA GLU A 402 21.10 -33.61 26.18
C GLU A 402 22.47 -33.75 25.52
N TYR A 403 22.55 -33.74 24.18
CA TYR A 403 23.80 -33.77 23.44
C TYR A 403 24.73 -32.62 23.86
N TYR A 404 24.24 -31.38 23.82
CA TYR A 404 25.06 -30.22 24.17
C TYR A 404 25.34 -30.09 25.67
N ALA A 405 24.52 -30.69 26.54
CA ALA A 405 24.77 -30.72 27.98
C ALA A 405 25.93 -31.66 28.38
N ARG A 406 26.15 -32.75 27.63
CA ARG A 406 27.20 -33.74 27.92
C ARG A 406 28.60 -33.25 27.53
N ASP A 407 28.70 -32.47 26.46
CA ASP A 407 29.95 -32.08 25.81
C ASP A 407 30.41 -30.64 26.11
N GLU A 408 29.87 -30.00 27.16
CA GLU A 408 30.12 -28.58 27.45
C GLU A 408 31.61 -28.26 27.64
N ASN A 409 32.43 -29.24 28.04
CA ASN A 409 33.88 -29.11 28.20
C ASN A 409 34.73 -29.76 27.07
N SER A 410 34.11 -30.40 26.09
CA SER A 410 34.79 -31.16 25.04
C SER A 410 35.38 -30.26 23.93
N LEU A 411 36.40 -30.75 23.22
CA LEU A 411 36.89 -30.17 21.96
C LEU A 411 35.84 -30.28 20.84
N ASP A 412 34.93 -31.25 20.97
CA ASP A 412 33.86 -31.52 20.01
C ASP A 412 32.59 -30.69 20.22
N ARG A 413 32.60 -29.77 21.18
CA ARG A 413 31.42 -28.96 21.58
C ARG A 413 30.78 -28.15 20.45
N TRP A 414 31.49 -27.92 19.35
CA TRP A 414 31.02 -27.14 18.20
C TRP A 414 30.45 -28.01 17.07
N LYS A 415 30.47 -29.34 17.23
CA LYS A 415 29.87 -30.29 16.29
C LYS A 415 28.35 -30.34 16.48
N LYS A 416 27.66 -30.78 15.42
CA LYS A 416 26.21 -30.96 15.40
C LYS A 416 25.87 -32.43 15.66
N PRO A 417 24.78 -32.74 16.39
CA PRO A 417 24.31 -34.11 16.52
C PRO A 417 23.73 -34.60 15.20
N SER A 418 23.88 -35.90 14.91
CA SER A 418 23.45 -36.52 13.65
C SER A 418 21.95 -36.37 13.36
N VAL A 419 21.12 -36.20 14.40
CA VAL A 419 19.69 -35.95 14.25
C VAL A 419 19.40 -34.66 13.47
N ILE A 420 20.25 -33.63 13.57
CA ILE A 420 20.08 -32.38 12.83
C ILE A 420 20.23 -32.62 11.32
N GLU A 421 21.25 -33.38 10.91
CA GLU A 421 21.45 -33.70 9.49
C GLU A 421 20.32 -34.56 8.93
N LYS A 422 19.83 -35.54 9.71
CA LYS A 422 18.65 -36.34 9.33
C LYS A 422 17.42 -35.44 9.12
N LEU A 423 17.18 -34.50 10.02
CA LEU A 423 16.04 -33.57 9.91
C LEU A 423 16.17 -32.62 8.72
N LYS A 424 17.39 -32.14 8.39
CA LYS A 424 17.65 -31.35 7.18
C LYS A 424 17.31 -32.12 5.90
N GLU A 425 17.74 -33.38 5.80
CA GLU A 425 17.45 -34.21 4.62
C GLU A 425 15.94 -34.50 4.47
N MET A 426 15.23 -34.72 5.58
CA MET A 426 13.77 -34.84 5.58
C MET A 426 13.10 -33.53 5.13
N ALA A 427 13.53 -32.39 5.65
CA ALA A 427 12.99 -31.08 5.26
C ALA A 427 13.21 -30.79 3.76
N LYS A 428 14.39 -31.12 3.22
CA LYS A 428 14.67 -31.04 1.77
C LYS A 428 13.73 -31.91 0.95
N ALA A 429 13.50 -33.15 1.37
CA ALA A 429 12.61 -34.08 0.68
C ALA A 429 11.16 -33.57 0.61
N GLU A 430 10.71 -32.81 1.60
CA GLU A 430 9.38 -32.18 1.64
C GLU A 430 9.33 -30.78 0.99
N GLY A 431 10.45 -30.28 0.45
CA GLY A 431 10.54 -28.94 -0.15
C GLY A 431 10.54 -27.79 0.87
N LEU A 432 10.84 -28.08 2.14
CA LEU A 432 10.91 -27.10 3.24
C LEU A 432 12.34 -26.57 3.39
N TRP A 433 12.89 -25.94 2.35
CA TRP A 433 14.31 -25.57 2.33
C TRP A 433 14.54 -24.19 1.70
N ASN A 434 15.44 -23.39 2.27
CA ASN A 434 15.74 -22.01 1.82
C ASN A 434 14.50 -21.10 1.78
N LEU A 435 13.56 -21.29 2.71
CA LEU A 435 12.24 -20.62 2.70
C LEU A 435 12.34 -19.09 2.78
N PHE A 436 13.43 -18.59 3.38
CA PHE A 436 13.71 -17.17 3.58
C PHE A 436 13.98 -16.38 2.30
N LEU A 437 14.39 -17.03 1.20
CA LEU A 437 14.88 -16.34 0.01
C LEU A 437 13.80 -16.33 -1.10
N PRO A 438 13.13 -15.19 -1.37
CA PRO A 438 11.99 -15.14 -2.29
C PRO A 438 12.28 -15.64 -3.70
N ALA A 439 13.49 -15.40 -4.21
CA ALA A 439 13.92 -15.85 -5.53
C ALA A 439 13.97 -17.38 -5.68
N ILE A 440 14.05 -18.12 -4.56
CA ILE A 440 14.06 -19.58 -4.54
C ILE A 440 12.71 -20.12 -4.04
N SER A 441 12.24 -19.62 -2.89
CA SER A 441 11.03 -20.14 -2.25
C SER A 441 9.75 -19.68 -2.96
N GLY A 442 9.78 -18.55 -3.65
CA GLY A 442 8.60 -17.87 -4.19
C GLY A 442 7.61 -17.45 -3.11
N LEU A 443 8.10 -17.19 -1.89
CA LEU A 443 7.33 -16.68 -0.76
C LEU A 443 7.58 -15.18 -0.60
N SER A 444 6.52 -14.44 -0.24
CA SER A 444 6.65 -13.04 0.19
C SER A 444 7.26 -12.95 1.59
N GLN A 445 7.66 -11.74 2.01
CA GLN A 445 8.11 -11.50 3.36
C GLN A 445 6.98 -11.70 4.38
N VAL A 446 5.74 -11.36 4.05
CA VAL A 446 4.57 -11.65 4.91
C VAL A 446 4.40 -13.16 5.07
N ASP A 447 4.52 -13.94 3.98
CA ASP A 447 4.43 -15.40 4.05
C ASP A 447 5.53 -16.00 4.93
N TYR A 448 6.77 -15.54 4.73
CA TYR A 448 7.91 -16.01 5.50
C TYR A 448 7.86 -15.55 6.96
N ALA A 449 7.25 -14.40 7.28
CA ALA A 449 7.15 -13.91 8.65
C ALA A 449 6.48 -14.91 9.59
N LEU A 450 5.36 -15.49 9.18
CA LEU A 450 4.61 -16.47 9.96
C LEU A 450 5.34 -17.82 10.04
N ILE A 451 6.08 -18.19 9.00
CA ILE A 451 6.93 -19.39 8.99
C ILE A 451 8.10 -19.21 9.95
N ALA A 452 8.79 -18.07 9.88
CA ALA A 452 9.91 -17.74 10.75
C ALA A 452 9.47 -17.63 12.22
N GLU A 453 8.27 -17.10 12.48
CA GLU A 453 7.64 -17.16 13.81
C GLU A 453 7.52 -18.61 14.30
N GLU A 454 7.04 -19.54 13.48
CA GLU A 454 6.95 -20.95 13.87
C GLU A 454 8.34 -21.56 14.17
N THR A 455 9.34 -21.27 13.34
CA THR A 455 10.72 -21.74 13.60
C THR A 455 11.33 -21.13 14.87
N GLY A 456 10.87 -19.94 15.28
CA GLY A 456 11.34 -19.26 16.48
C GLY A 456 10.98 -19.97 17.79
N LYS A 457 10.09 -20.96 17.74
CA LYS A 457 9.66 -21.74 18.91
C LYS A 457 10.68 -22.77 19.39
N CYS A 458 11.67 -23.11 18.57
CA CYS A 458 12.73 -24.07 18.89
C CYS A 458 14.08 -23.59 18.36
N PHE A 459 15.12 -23.62 19.20
CA PHE A 459 16.40 -22.94 18.91
C PHE A 459 17.12 -23.48 17.67
N PHE A 460 17.02 -24.78 17.37
CA PHE A 460 17.67 -25.40 16.21
C PHE A 460 16.77 -25.51 14.97
N ALA A 461 15.48 -25.14 15.06
CA ALA A 461 14.55 -25.25 13.95
C ALA A 461 14.91 -24.41 12.71
N PRO A 462 15.42 -23.15 12.84
CA PRO A 462 15.83 -22.39 11.67
C PRO A 462 16.92 -23.10 10.86
N GLU A 463 17.81 -23.86 11.50
CA GLU A 463 18.88 -24.59 10.81
C GLU A 463 18.35 -25.78 10.00
N ILE A 464 17.29 -26.44 10.48
CA ILE A 464 16.64 -27.56 9.77
C ILE A 464 16.09 -27.14 8.41
N PHE A 465 15.61 -25.90 8.28
CA PHE A 465 15.05 -25.37 7.04
C PHE A 465 16.04 -24.49 6.24
N ASN A 466 17.32 -24.47 6.64
CA ASN A 466 18.38 -23.60 6.12
C ASN A 466 18.06 -22.09 6.17
N CYS A 467 17.41 -21.67 7.26
CA CYS A 467 16.87 -20.33 7.50
C CYS A 467 17.54 -19.62 8.68
N HIS A 468 18.71 -20.10 9.13
CA HIS A 468 19.42 -19.60 10.30
C HIS A 468 20.42 -18.47 9.98
N ALA A 469 20.57 -17.54 10.92
CA ALA A 469 21.62 -16.53 10.87
C ALA A 469 22.96 -17.11 11.36
N PRO A 470 24.12 -16.64 10.87
CA PRO A 470 24.31 -15.53 9.92
C PRO A 470 24.20 -15.94 8.44
N ASP A 471 23.99 -17.22 8.14
CA ASP A 471 24.05 -17.78 6.79
C ASP A 471 23.01 -17.18 5.84
N THR A 472 21.76 -16.97 6.27
CA THR A 472 20.75 -16.32 5.40
C THR A 472 21.20 -14.94 4.90
N GLY A 473 21.79 -14.12 5.78
CA GLY A 473 22.29 -12.80 5.39
C GLY A 473 23.53 -12.89 4.49
N ASN A 474 24.41 -13.87 4.70
CA ASN A 474 25.55 -14.11 3.81
C ASN A 474 25.08 -14.59 2.42
N MET A 475 24.07 -15.47 2.37
CA MET A 475 23.47 -15.94 1.12
C MET A 475 22.79 -14.80 0.36
N GLU A 476 22.06 -13.91 1.02
CA GLU A 476 21.47 -12.71 0.39
C GLU A 476 22.52 -11.77 -0.21
N VAL A 477 23.64 -11.56 0.51
CA VAL A 477 24.76 -10.75 -0.01
C VAL A 477 25.30 -11.34 -1.31
N LEU A 478 25.58 -12.64 -1.33
CA LEU A 478 26.12 -13.31 -2.52
C LEU A 478 25.09 -13.38 -3.65
N HIS A 479 23.80 -13.55 -3.33
CA HIS A 479 22.72 -13.56 -4.30
C HIS A 479 22.60 -12.22 -5.03
N LEU A 480 22.62 -11.11 -4.29
CA LEU A 480 22.43 -9.77 -4.83
C LEU A 480 23.69 -9.17 -5.46
N TYR A 481 24.87 -9.46 -4.89
CA TYR A 481 26.11 -8.73 -5.20
C TYR A 481 27.29 -9.61 -5.61
N GLY A 482 27.15 -10.93 -5.50
CA GLY A 482 28.22 -11.87 -5.87
C GLY A 482 28.40 -11.96 -7.38
N SER A 483 29.64 -12.15 -7.84
CA SER A 483 29.90 -12.57 -9.23
C SER A 483 29.42 -14.00 -9.46
N GLU A 484 29.33 -14.44 -10.71
CA GLU A 484 28.92 -15.81 -11.03
C GLU A 484 29.88 -16.86 -10.45
N GLU A 485 31.19 -16.56 -10.44
CA GLU A 485 32.21 -17.42 -9.83
C GLU A 485 32.03 -17.48 -8.30
N GLN A 486 31.78 -16.33 -7.66
CA GLN A 486 31.52 -16.27 -6.22
C GLN A 486 30.24 -17.02 -5.84
N LYS A 487 29.18 -16.91 -6.65
CA LYS A 487 27.93 -17.64 -6.44
C LYS A 487 28.15 -19.15 -6.55
N LYS A 488 28.84 -19.59 -7.61
CA LYS A 488 29.15 -21.01 -7.82
C LYS A 488 30.02 -21.58 -6.69
N GLN A 489 31.03 -20.83 -6.25
CA GLN A 489 31.97 -21.31 -5.24
C GLN A 489 31.39 -21.29 -3.82
N TRP A 490 30.56 -20.31 -3.48
CA TRP A 490 30.13 -20.06 -2.09
C TRP A 490 28.62 -20.09 -1.89
N LEU A 491 27.84 -19.46 -2.76
CA LEU A 491 26.38 -19.42 -2.62
C LEU A 491 25.75 -20.80 -2.82
N GLU A 492 26.17 -21.55 -3.84
CA GLU A 492 25.63 -22.89 -4.12
C GLU A 492 25.85 -23.86 -2.94
N PRO A 493 27.06 -24.01 -2.36
CA PRO A 493 27.26 -24.86 -1.18
C PRO A 493 26.47 -24.40 0.06
N LEU A 494 26.30 -23.09 0.27
CA LEU A 494 25.48 -22.54 1.36
C LEU A 494 23.99 -22.88 1.15
N LEU A 495 23.47 -22.70 -0.07
CA LEU A 495 22.10 -23.07 -0.43
C LEU A 495 21.84 -24.57 -0.34
N GLN A 496 22.88 -25.41 -0.46
CA GLN A 496 22.80 -26.86 -0.26
C GLN A 496 22.93 -27.27 1.22
N GLY A 497 23.34 -26.34 2.11
CA GLY A 497 23.62 -26.61 3.53
C GLY A 497 24.91 -27.43 3.76
N LYS A 498 25.82 -27.49 2.78
CA LYS A 498 27.08 -28.26 2.88
C LYS A 498 28.16 -27.54 3.67
N ILE A 499 28.15 -26.21 3.61
CA ILE A 499 29.01 -25.33 4.41
C ILE A 499 28.13 -24.34 5.16
N SER A 500 28.72 -23.72 6.18
CA SER A 500 28.20 -22.52 6.83
C SER A 500 29.22 -21.39 6.70
N SER A 501 28.85 -20.22 7.17
CA SER A 501 29.62 -19.01 7.04
C SER A 501 29.50 -18.14 8.29
N CYS A 502 30.41 -17.17 8.41
CA CYS A 502 30.34 -16.16 9.46
C CYS A 502 30.44 -14.74 8.86
N PHE A 503 30.00 -13.74 9.62
CA PHE A 503 30.11 -12.34 9.21
C PHE A 503 30.99 -11.56 10.18
N CYS A 504 32.03 -10.95 9.63
CA CYS A 504 33.11 -10.32 10.39
C CYS A 504 33.10 -8.81 10.17
N MET A 505 32.36 -8.10 11.02
CA MET A 505 32.26 -6.63 10.93
C MET A 505 32.69 -5.92 12.22
N THR A 506 32.25 -6.41 13.38
CA THR A 506 32.52 -5.78 14.69
C THR A 506 33.99 -5.93 15.07
N GLU A 507 34.56 -4.90 15.67
CA GLU A 507 35.95 -4.86 16.14
C GLU A 507 35.97 -4.60 17.65
N PRO A 508 36.93 -5.20 18.39
CA PRO A 508 37.02 -5.04 19.84
C PRO A 508 37.51 -3.65 20.24
N ASP A 509 38.39 -3.05 19.44
CA ASP A 509 39.15 -1.85 19.80
C ASP A 509 38.44 -0.53 19.42
N VAL A 510 37.28 -0.60 18.75
CA VAL A 510 36.50 0.57 18.29
C VAL A 510 35.00 0.42 18.50
N ALA A 511 34.32 1.55 18.71
CA ALA A 511 32.86 1.61 18.83
C ALA A 511 32.17 1.29 17.48
N SER A 512 31.95 -0.01 17.25
CA SER A 512 31.50 -0.57 15.97
C SER A 512 30.01 -0.34 15.63
N SER A 513 29.27 0.37 16.50
CA SER A 513 27.90 0.81 16.23
C SER A 513 27.87 1.90 15.16
N ASP A 514 28.84 2.81 15.18
CA ASP A 514 29.23 3.63 14.04
C ASP A 514 30.20 2.84 13.16
N ALA A 515 29.66 2.28 12.08
CA ALA A 515 30.45 1.47 11.15
C ALA A 515 31.56 2.26 10.43
N THR A 516 31.58 3.61 10.50
CA THR A 516 32.70 4.40 9.95
C THR A 516 33.98 4.27 10.79
N ASN A 517 33.88 3.83 12.05
CA ASN A 517 35.02 3.59 12.94
C ASN A 517 35.72 2.26 12.68
N VAL A 518 35.20 1.39 11.80
CA VAL A 518 35.86 0.12 11.44
C VAL A 518 37.24 0.40 10.85
N GLU A 519 38.29 -0.17 11.45
CA GLU A 519 39.69 0.10 11.16
C GLU A 519 40.46 -1.12 10.62
N CYS A 520 39.91 -2.33 10.73
CA CYS A 520 40.46 -3.52 10.07
C CYS A 520 40.74 -3.17 8.61
N SER A 521 42.00 -3.30 8.22
CA SER A 521 42.51 -2.73 6.99
C SER A 521 42.48 -3.75 5.85
N ILE A 522 42.20 -3.25 4.65
CA ILE A 522 42.36 -3.97 3.40
C ILE A 522 43.19 -3.12 2.43
N GLN A 523 44.17 -3.74 1.78
CA GLN A 523 45.06 -3.09 0.84
C GLN A 523 45.20 -3.94 -0.42
N ARG A 524 45.05 -3.31 -1.59
CA ARG A 524 45.30 -3.95 -2.88
C ARG A 524 46.81 -4.13 -3.07
N ASP A 525 47.20 -5.33 -3.48
CA ASP A 525 48.57 -5.69 -3.85
C ASP A 525 48.53 -6.59 -5.10
N GLY A 526 48.72 -5.97 -6.26
CA GLY A 526 48.63 -6.63 -7.57
C GLY A 526 47.25 -7.26 -7.83
N ASP A 527 47.24 -8.58 -8.01
CA ASP A 527 46.06 -9.41 -8.25
C ASP A 527 45.41 -9.93 -6.96
N SER A 528 45.82 -9.42 -5.80
CA SER A 528 45.34 -9.85 -4.48
C SER A 528 45.05 -8.69 -3.53
N TYR A 529 44.39 -8.99 -2.41
CA TYR A 529 44.21 -8.09 -1.28
C TYR A 529 44.88 -8.67 -0.03
N VAL A 530 45.52 -7.80 0.75
CA VAL A 530 46.07 -8.12 2.08
C VAL A 530 45.18 -7.52 3.15
N ILE A 531 44.76 -8.32 4.13
CA ILE A 531 43.83 -7.97 5.19
C ILE A 531 44.53 -8.08 6.55
N ASN A 532 44.43 -7.02 7.35
CA ASN A 532 45.01 -6.95 8.69
C ASN A 532 44.05 -6.31 9.70
N GLY A 533 43.81 -6.98 10.82
CA GLY A 533 43.02 -6.42 11.91
C GLY A 533 42.40 -7.49 12.81
N LYS A 534 41.57 -7.04 13.74
CA LYS A 534 40.82 -7.91 14.67
C LYS A 534 39.33 -7.76 14.42
N LYS A 535 38.61 -8.87 14.52
CA LYS A 535 37.14 -8.92 14.51
C LYS A 535 36.67 -9.73 15.70
N TRP A 536 35.48 -9.44 16.20
CA TRP A 536 34.87 -10.22 17.28
C TRP A 536 33.34 -10.27 17.12
N TRP A 537 32.70 -11.13 17.90
CA TRP A 537 31.29 -11.49 17.74
C TRP A 537 30.96 -12.12 16.37
N SER A 538 31.95 -12.77 15.75
CA SER A 538 31.78 -13.51 14.51
C SER A 538 31.04 -14.81 14.80
N SER A 539 29.71 -14.76 14.66
CA SER A 539 28.81 -15.85 15.00
C SER A 539 28.96 -17.02 14.02
N GLY A 540 28.92 -18.25 14.51
CA GLY A 540 29.03 -19.48 13.72
C GLY A 540 30.46 -19.92 13.40
N ALA A 541 31.48 -19.11 13.69
CA ALA A 541 32.85 -19.40 13.29
C ALA A 541 33.44 -20.68 13.92
N GLY A 542 32.95 -21.10 15.10
CA GLY A 542 33.39 -22.34 15.74
C GLY A 542 32.82 -23.60 15.09
N ASN A 543 31.76 -23.49 14.29
CA ASN A 543 31.18 -24.63 13.60
C ASN A 543 32.22 -25.23 12.64
N THR A 544 32.43 -26.55 12.71
CA THR A 544 33.38 -27.26 11.83
C THR A 544 33.03 -27.12 10.35
N ASN A 545 31.76 -26.86 10.03
CA ASN A 545 31.27 -26.61 8.68
C ASN A 545 31.41 -25.14 8.26
N CYS A 546 31.85 -24.22 9.12
CA CYS A 546 32.08 -22.83 8.75
C CYS A 546 33.33 -22.76 7.87
N LYS A 547 33.15 -22.54 6.57
CA LYS A 547 34.26 -22.54 5.59
C LYS A 547 34.59 -21.16 5.04
N VAL A 548 33.69 -20.20 5.18
CA VAL A 548 33.85 -18.87 4.59
C VAL A 548 33.38 -17.74 5.52
N ALA A 549 34.13 -16.65 5.54
CA ALA A 549 33.80 -15.41 6.22
C ALA A 549 33.52 -14.29 5.19
N ILE A 550 32.46 -13.52 5.40
CA ILE A 550 32.31 -12.22 4.73
C ILE A 550 32.85 -11.15 5.68
N VAL A 551 33.89 -10.43 5.26
CA VAL A 551 34.63 -9.47 6.09
C VAL A 551 34.41 -8.06 5.58
N MET A 552 34.07 -7.13 6.49
CA MET A 552 34.06 -5.70 6.20
C MET A 552 35.35 -5.06 6.69
N ALA A 553 36.08 -4.39 5.80
CA ALA A 553 37.37 -3.77 6.06
C ALA A 553 37.46 -2.38 5.41
N LYS A 554 38.32 -1.52 5.96
CA LYS A 554 38.61 -0.17 5.49
C LYS A 554 39.76 -0.19 4.49
N ASN A 555 39.56 0.39 3.31
CA ASN A 555 40.61 0.49 2.30
C ASN A 555 41.66 1.51 2.74
N LYS A 556 42.94 1.12 2.86
CA LYS A 556 44.01 2.02 3.34
C LYS A 556 44.23 3.24 2.44
N ASN A 557 44.17 3.04 1.12
CA ASN A 557 44.62 4.02 0.13
C ASN A 557 43.48 4.64 -0.70
N LEU A 558 42.23 4.45 -0.29
CA LEU A 558 41.08 4.94 -1.06
C LEU A 558 40.73 6.36 -0.61
N SER A 559 41.07 7.35 -1.45
CA SER A 559 40.62 8.74 -1.26
C SER A 559 39.16 8.87 -1.68
N ALA A 560 38.26 8.53 -0.77
CA ALA A 560 36.82 8.61 -0.97
C ALA A 560 36.12 9.29 0.22
N SER A 561 34.87 9.71 0.00
CA SER A 561 34.03 10.27 1.05
C SER A 561 33.87 9.28 2.21
N ARG A 562 33.61 9.78 3.43
CA ARG A 562 33.57 9.00 4.67
C ARG A 562 32.79 7.67 4.57
N TYR A 563 31.69 7.63 3.82
CA TYR A 563 30.83 6.45 3.66
C TYR A 563 31.22 5.53 2.49
N ARG A 564 32.32 5.82 1.79
CA ARG A 564 32.85 5.04 0.65
C ARG A 564 34.28 4.53 0.91
N GLN A 565 34.70 4.47 2.17
CA GLN A 565 36.05 4.01 2.54
C GLN A 565 36.13 2.51 2.83
N HIS A 566 35.01 1.80 2.90
CA HIS A 566 34.95 0.39 3.30
C HIS A 566 34.52 -0.51 2.16
N SER A 567 35.02 -1.74 2.16
CA SER A 567 34.68 -2.81 1.20
C SER A 567 34.22 -4.07 1.93
N MET A 568 33.51 -4.95 1.23
CA MET A 568 33.26 -6.32 1.68
C MET A 568 34.07 -7.31 0.85
N ILE A 569 34.65 -8.31 1.50
CA ILE A 569 35.50 -9.30 0.86
C ILE A 569 35.25 -10.71 1.44
N ILE A 570 35.33 -11.71 0.57
CA ILE A 570 35.19 -13.13 0.93
C ILE A 570 36.55 -13.66 1.41
N VAL A 571 36.58 -14.32 2.57
CA VAL A 571 37.79 -14.90 3.15
C VAL A 571 37.53 -16.36 3.57
N PRO A 572 38.17 -17.35 2.93
CA PRO A 572 38.13 -18.74 3.40
C PRO A 572 38.68 -18.87 4.83
N LEU A 573 38.09 -19.72 5.68
CA LEU A 573 38.50 -19.85 7.08
C LEU A 573 39.82 -20.58 7.29
N ASP A 574 40.25 -21.40 6.34
CA ASP A 574 41.49 -22.18 6.36
C ASP A 574 42.70 -21.42 5.81
N ILE A 575 42.52 -20.15 5.43
CA ILE A 575 43.56 -19.35 4.80
C ILE A 575 44.69 -19.01 5.79
N PRO A 576 45.97 -19.08 5.38
CA PRO A 576 47.08 -18.65 6.23
C PRO A 576 46.91 -17.22 6.73
N GLY A 577 47.20 -17.01 8.02
CA GLY A 577 47.11 -15.70 8.68
C GLY A 577 45.78 -15.42 9.39
N LEU A 578 44.71 -16.18 9.08
CA LEU A 578 43.45 -16.11 9.82
C LEU A 578 43.53 -17.01 11.07
N LYS A 579 43.19 -16.48 12.25
CA LYS A 579 43.18 -17.25 13.50
C LYS A 579 41.91 -17.00 14.31
N LEU A 580 41.23 -18.06 14.73
CA LEU A 580 40.20 -18.01 15.76
C LEU A 580 40.90 -17.96 17.12
N ILE A 581 40.70 -16.87 17.87
CA ILE A 581 41.44 -16.61 19.10
C ILE A 581 40.76 -17.22 20.31
N ARG A 582 39.47 -16.91 20.50
CA ARG A 582 38.67 -17.41 21.62
C ARG A 582 37.17 -17.29 21.34
N PRO A 583 36.34 -18.14 21.96
CA PRO A 583 34.90 -17.93 22.00
C PRO A 583 34.52 -16.82 23.01
N LEU A 584 33.33 -16.28 22.86
CA LEU A 584 32.74 -15.24 23.70
C LEU A 584 31.43 -15.76 24.31
N SER A 585 31.24 -15.57 25.61
CA SER A 585 30.03 -15.97 26.32
C SER A 585 29.03 -14.83 26.46
N VAL A 586 27.74 -15.15 26.45
CA VAL A 586 26.64 -14.25 26.85
C VAL A 586 25.98 -14.85 28.09
N PHE A 587 26.06 -14.16 29.24
CA PHE A 587 25.62 -14.69 30.54
C PHE A 587 26.16 -16.09 30.87
N GLY A 588 27.40 -16.38 30.45
CA GLY A 588 28.05 -17.69 30.66
C GLY A 588 27.75 -18.74 29.57
N TYR A 589 26.75 -18.52 28.70
CA TYR A 589 26.48 -19.42 27.58
C TYR A 589 27.39 -19.14 26.39
N LEU A 590 27.96 -20.19 25.80
CA LEU A 590 28.83 -20.12 24.61
C LEU A 590 28.10 -20.29 23.28
N ASP A 591 26.78 -20.54 23.32
CA ASP A 591 25.94 -20.76 22.15
C ASP A 591 26.46 -21.87 21.21
N GLN A 592 26.88 -23.00 21.82
CA GLN A 592 27.40 -24.18 21.13
C GLN A 592 26.50 -24.66 19.98
N PRO A 593 25.15 -24.72 20.14
CA PRO A 593 24.29 -25.18 19.07
C PRO A 593 24.35 -24.36 17.79
N HIS A 594 24.86 -23.13 17.82
CA HIS A 594 24.99 -22.27 16.65
C HIS A 594 26.45 -22.02 16.26
N GLY A 595 27.41 -22.76 16.86
CA GLY A 595 28.84 -22.59 16.58
C GLY A 595 29.47 -21.39 17.29
N GLY A 596 28.79 -20.82 18.28
CA GLY A 596 29.27 -19.76 19.16
C GLY A 596 29.59 -18.43 18.48
N HIS A 597 30.24 -17.55 19.25
CA HIS A 597 30.69 -16.23 18.80
C HIS A 597 32.18 -16.10 19.07
N PHE A 598 32.98 -15.75 18.06
CA PHE A 598 34.44 -15.77 18.18
C PHE A 598 35.08 -14.41 17.96
N GLU A 599 36.21 -14.22 18.63
CA GLU A 599 37.25 -13.27 18.23
C GLU A 599 38.13 -13.92 17.15
N ILE A 600 38.35 -13.21 16.05
CA ILE A 600 39.10 -13.65 14.86
C ILE A 600 40.13 -12.58 14.51
N HIS A 601 41.38 -12.96 14.37
CA HIS A 601 42.46 -12.07 13.91
C HIS A 601 42.84 -12.39 12.48
N PHE A 602 43.06 -11.34 11.71
CA PHE A 602 43.57 -11.38 10.34
C PHE A 602 44.98 -10.80 10.38
N ASN A 603 46.00 -11.63 10.16
CA ASN A 603 47.40 -11.23 10.17
C ASN A 603 48.04 -11.57 8.82
N GLU A 604 48.22 -10.56 7.99
CA GLU A 604 48.73 -10.68 6.61
C GLU A 604 47.94 -11.68 5.76
N VAL A 605 46.61 -11.69 5.93
CA VAL A 605 45.73 -12.60 5.17
C VAL A 605 45.65 -12.13 3.72
N ARG A 606 46.11 -12.96 2.79
CA ARG A 606 46.13 -12.65 1.35
C ARG A 606 45.06 -13.44 0.59
N VAL A 607 44.13 -12.75 -0.05
CA VAL A 607 43.07 -13.34 -0.90
C VAL A 607 43.13 -12.79 -2.32
N PRO A 608 42.68 -13.55 -3.35
CA PRO A 608 42.58 -13.04 -4.72
C PRO A 608 41.71 -11.79 -4.81
N ALA A 609 42.01 -10.91 -5.76
CA ALA A 609 41.22 -9.71 -6.02
C ALA A 609 39.76 -10.01 -6.39
N SER A 610 39.52 -11.17 -7.02
CA SER A 610 38.19 -11.68 -7.35
C SER A 610 37.34 -12.05 -6.13
N ASN A 611 37.88 -12.05 -4.90
CA ASN A 611 37.11 -12.24 -3.68
C ASN A 611 36.37 -10.97 -3.21
N LEU A 612 36.67 -9.81 -3.79
CA LEU A 612 35.98 -8.56 -3.47
C LEU A 612 34.52 -8.64 -3.93
N ILE A 613 33.58 -8.27 -3.06
CA ILE A 613 32.15 -8.30 -3.39
C ILE A 613 31.75 -6.94 -3.97
N LEU A 614 31.13 -6.96 -5.16
CA LEU A 614 30.68 -5.79 -5.95
C LEU A 614 31.76 -4.80 -6.40
N GLY A 615 32.56 -4.25 -5.47
CA GLY A 615 33.60 -3.27 -5.79
C GLY A 615 34.13 -2.51 -4.57
N GLU A 616 35.24 -1.80 -4.75
CA GLU A 616 35.86 -1.01 -3.70
C GLU A 616 34.96 0.14 -3.24
N GLY A 617 34.92 0.38 -1.93
CA GLY A 617 34.12 1.47 -1.33
C GLY A 617 32.61 1.19 -1.25
N ARG A 618 32.17 -0.02 -1.64
CA ARG A 618 30.74 -0.43 -1.61
C ARG A 618 30.33 -1.15 -0.32
N GLY A 619 31.19 -1.20 0.69
CA GLY A 619 30.94 -1.95 1.93
C GLY A 619 29.68 -1.52 2.69
N PHE A 620 29.40 -0.21 2.76
CA PHE A 620 28.19 0.29 3.42
C PHE A 620 26.89 -0.08 2.69
N GLU A 621 26.91 -0.05 1.37
CA GLU A 621 25.76 -0.41 0.54
C GLU A 621 25.39 -1.88 0.73
N ILE A 622 26.39 -2.76 0.65
CA ILE A 622 26.21 -4.20 0.86
C ILE A 622 25.74 -4.47 2.30
N ALA A 623 26.30 -3.75 3.29
CA ALA A 623 25.85 -3.87 4.67
C ALA A 623 24.37 -3.48 4.83
N GLN A 624 23.91 -2.36 4.25
CA GLN A 624 22.50 -1.98 4.34
C GLN A 624 21.58 -2.98 3.62
N GLY A 625 22.00 -3.51 2.46
CA GLY A 625 21.25 -4.54 1.73
C GLY A 625 21.06 -5.81 2.56
N ARG A 626 22.11 -6.24 3.27
CA ARG A 626 22.10 -7.42 4.17
C ARG A 626 21.30 -7.21 5.45
N LEU A 627 21.57 -6.12 6.18
CA LEU A 627 21.07 -5.93 7.54
C LEU A 627 19.55 -5.64 7.54
N GLY A 628 18.96 -5.22 6.42
CA GLY A 628 17.51 -5.03 6.29
C GLY A 628 16.69 -6.31 6.53
N PRO A 629 16.78 -7.33 5.64
CA PRO A 629 16.09 -8.61 5.82
C PRO A 629 16.56 -9.36 7.08
N GLY A 630 17.87 -9.31 7.41
CA GLY A 630 18.41 -9.91 8.62
C GLY A 630 17.70 -9.43 9.91
N ARG A 631 17.47 -8.12 10.04
CA ARG A 631 16.76 -7.53 11.19
C ARG A 631 15.34 -8.06 11.32
N ILE A 632 14.59 -8.13 10.22
CA ILE A 632 13.19 -8.57 10.29
C ILE A 632 13.09 -10.08 10.57
N HIS A 633 13.97 -10.91 10.01
CA HIS A 633 14.00 -12.36 10.29
C HIS A 633 14.23 -12.66 11.78
N HIS A 634 15.09 -11.90 12.45
CA HIS A 634 15.27 -12.01 13.91
C HIS A 634 14.00 -11.60 14.69
N CYS A 635 13.30 -10.56 14.24
CA CYS A 635 12.05 -10.12 14.88
C CYS A 635 10.94 -11.15 14.72
N MET A 636 10.80 -11.77 13.55
CA MET A 636 9.84 -12.84 13.29
C MET A 636 10.05 -14.02 14.24
N ARG A 637 11.29 -14.53 14.35
CA ARG A 637 11.63 -15.62 15.27
C ARG A 637 11.41 -15.25 16.74
N SER A 638 11.70 -14.00 17.10
CA SER A 638 11.51 -13.48 18.47
C SER A 638 10.06 -13.63 18.93
N ILE A 639 9.07 -13.44 18.05
CA ILE A 639 7.65 -13.64 18.40
C ILE A 639 7.37 -15.10 18.74
N GLY A 640 7.89 -16.05 17.97
CA GLY A 640 7.77 -17.48 18.25
C GLY A 640 8.38 -17.86 19.60
N THR A 641 9.55 -17.29 19.89
CA THR A 641 10.22 -17.46 21.18
C THR A 641 9.38 -16.94 22.34
N ALA A 642 8.72 -15.78 22.19
CA ALA A 642 7.81 -15.24 23.21
C ALA A 642 6.55 -16.11 23.39
N GLU A 643 5.99 -16.66 22.32
CA GLU A 643 4.87 -17.62 22.43
C GLU A 643 5.27 -18.86 23.22
N SER A 644 6.46 -19.43 22.97
CA SER A 644 6.96 -20.56 23.77
C SER A 644 7.14 -20.19 25.24
N ALA A 645 7.68 -19.01 25.55
CA ALA A 645 7.82 -18.54 26.93
C ALA A 645 6.46 -18.32 27.62
N LEU A 646 5.48 -17.76 26.92
CA LEU A 646 4.12 -17.59 27.43
C LEU A 646 3.42 -18.93 27.66
N GLN A 647 3.60 -19.91 26.76
CA GLN A 647 3.07 -21.26 26.94
C GLN A 647 3.63 -21.89 28.23
N ILE A 648 4.96 -21.86 28.42
CA ILE A 648 5.61 -22.36 29.64
C ILE A 648 5.07 -21.64 30.88
N MET A 649 4.91 -20.32 30.83
CA MET A 649 4.35 -19.51 31.92
C MET A 649 2.94 -20.00 32.31
N CYS A 650 2.04 -20.16 31.33
CA CYS A 650 0.67 -20.60 31.55
C CYS A 650 0.59 -22.03 32.09
N GLU A 651 1.34 -22.96 31.50
CA GLU A 651 1.40 -24.36 31.95
C GLU A 651 1.91 -24.44 33.39
N ARG A 652 3.02 -23.73 33.69
CA ARG A 652 3.59 -23.69 35.02
C ARG A 652 2.64 -23.07 36.04
N ALA A 653 1.96 -21.99 35.66
CA ALA A 653 1.00 -21.32 36.53
C ALA A 653 -0.20 -22.22 36.86
N ALA A 654 -0.60 -23.10 35.95
CA ALA A 654 -1.70 -24.05 36.14
C ALA A 654 -1.32 -25.28 36.97
N GLN A 655 -0.04 -25.66 37.00
CA GLN A 655 0.48 -26.84 37.71
C GLN A 655 0.80 -26.58 39.19
N ARG A 656 1.07 -25.33 39.58
CA ARG A 656 1.60 -25.00 40.91
C ARG A 656 0.55 -24.32 41.79
N VAL A 657 0.57 -24.63 43.09
CA VAL A 657 -0.34 -24.08 44.11
C VAL A 657 0.47 -23.38 45.19
N THR A 658 0.12 -22.14 45.51
CA THR A 658 0.66 -21.38 46.66
C THR A 658 -0.48 -20.67 47.37
N PHE A 659 -0.41 -20.58 48.70
CA PHE A 659 -1.45 -19.93 49.51
C PHE A 659 -2.88 -20.42 49.17
N GLY A 660 -3.03 -21.73 48.95
CA GLY A 660 -4.32 -22.38 48.65
C GLY A 660 -4.89 -22.13 47.25
N LYS A 661 -4.17 -21.46 46.34
CA LYS A 661 -4.63 -21.15 44.98
C LYS A 661 -3.60 -21.56 43.93
N LYS A 662 -4.07 -21.92 42.73
CA LYS A 662 -3.18 -22.03 41.56
C LYS A 662 -2.54 -20.68 41.24
N LEU A 663 -1.35 -20.66 40.68
CA LEU A 663 -0.62 -19.40 40.49
C LEU A 663 -1.39 -18.40 39.63
N TYR A 664 -2.10 -18.84 38.58
CA TYR A 664 -2.89 -17.95 37.72
C TYR A 664 -4.13 -17.33 38.42
N HIS A 665 -4.52 -17.80 39.61
CA HIS A 665 -5.56 -17.16 40.43
C HIS A 665 -5.00 -16.01 41.29
N HIS A 666 -3.68 -15.83 41.37
CA HIS A 666 -3.09 -14.63 41.94
C HIS A 666 -3.10 -13.54 40.86
N GLU A 667 -3.78 -12.43 41.13
CA GLU A 667 -4.08 -11.40 40.13
C GLU A 667 -2.84 -10.85 39.41
N VAL A 668 -1.72 -10.69 40.12
CA VAL A 668 -0.44 -10.27 39.52
C VAL A 668 0.03 -11.22 38.41
N VAL A 669 -0.08 -12.54 38.63
CA VAL A 669 0.29 -13.55 37.62
C VAL A 669 -0.69 -13.52 36.45
N ALA A 670 -1.99 -13.33 36.70
CA ALA A 670 -2.98 -13.18 35.65
C ALA A 670 -2.70 -11.93 34.77
N HIS A 671 -2.33 -10.81 35.38
CA HIS A 671 -1.92 -9.60 34.66
C HIS A 671 -0.64 -9.82 33.84
N TRP A 672 0.35 -10.56 34.34
CA TRP A 672 1.54 -10.89 33.55
C TRP A 672 1.23 -11.71 32.30
N ILE A 673 0.29 -12.67 32.40
CA ILE A 673 -0.21 -13.44 31.24
C ILE A 673 -0.89 -12.49 30.24
N ALA A 674 -1.76 -11.60 30.72
CA ALA A 674 -2.47 -10.63 29.87
C ALA A 674 -1.50 -9.66 29.17
N GLU A 675 -0.58 -9.05 29.91
CA GLU A 675 0.46 -8.15 29.40
C GLU A 675 1.35 -8.85 28.37
N SER A 676 1.67 -10.12 28.59
CA SER A 676 2.46 -10.91 27.65
C SER A 676 1.73 -11.12 26.33
N ARG A 677 0.44 -11.48 26.38
CA ARG A 677 -0.39 -11.60 25.17
C ARG A 677 -0.45 -10.27 24.40
N ILE A 678 -0.69 -9.16 25.10
CA ILE A 678 -0.73 -7.81 24.47
C ILE A 678 0.59 -7.49 23.78
N ALA A 679 1.73 -7.70 24.46
CA ALA A 679 3.04 -7.41 23.91
C ALA A 679 3.36 -8.26 22.67
N ILE A 680 2.98 -9.54 22.69
CA ILE A 680 3.16 -10.46 21.56
C ILE A 680 2.34 -10.00 20.36
N GLU A 681 1.05 -9.68 20.52
CA GLU A 681 0.22 -9.23 19.39
C GLU A 681 0.72 -7.91 18.79
N GLN A 682 1.12 -6.95 19.63
CA GLN A 682 1.70 -5.68 19.16
C GLN A 682 2.97 -5.90 18.34
N ALA A 683 3.87 -6.76 18.84
CA ALA A 683 5.11 -7.09 18.13
C ALA A 683 4.83 -7.86 16.82
N ARG A 684 3.87 -8.78 16.82
CA ARG A 684 3.44 -9.55 15.64
C ARG A 684 2.89 -8.65 14.55
N LEU A 685 1.91 -7.82 14.86
CA LEU A 685 1.29 -6.92 13.88
C LEU A 685 2.31 -5.91 13.33
N LEU A 686 3.21 -5.40 14.17
CA LEU A 686 4.28 -4.51 13.71
C LEU A 686 5.32 -5.24 12.82
N THR A 687 5.60 -6.51 13.10
CA THR A 687 6.45 -7.34 12.23
C THR A 687 5.81 -7.59 10.88
N LEU A 688 4.52 -7.98 10.86
CA LEU A 688 3.77 -8.17 9.62
C LEU A 688 3.63 -6.87 8.83
N LYS A 689 3.47 -5.72 9.51
CA LYS A 689 3.52 -4.41 8.87
C LYS A 689 4.85 -4.13 8.21
N ALA A 690 5.97 -4.42 8.89
CA ALA A 690 7.30 -4.27 8.30
C ALA A 690 7.50 -5.19 7.10
N ALA A 691 7.04 -6.45 7.19
CA ALA A 691 7.12 -7.43 6.11
C ALA A 691 6.33 -6.96 4.88
N SER A 692 5.07 -6.57 5.06
CA SER A 692 4.21 -6.02 4.01
C SER A 692 4.81 -4.75 3.37
N SER A 693 5.44 -3.88 4.15
CA SER A 693 6.17 -2.71 3.61
C SER A 693 7.37 -3.12 2.74
N ILE A 694 8.09 -4.20 3.10
CA ILE A 694 9.18 -4.72 2.27
C ILE A 694 8.63 -5.29 0.97
N ASP A 695 7.54 -6.07 1.02
CA ASP A 695 6.94 -6.67 -0.17
C ASP A 695 6.43 -5.61 -1.16
N THR A 696 5.84 -4.52 -0.65
CA THR A 696 5.21 -3.49 -1.50
C THR A 696 6.17 -2.39 -1.96
N LYS A 697 7.21 -2.06 -1.18
CA LYS A 697 8.09 -0.89 -1.45
C LYS A 697 9.58 -1.23 -1.50
N GLY A 698 9.96 -2.45 -1.18
CA GLY A 698 11.36 -2.88 -1.02
C GLY A 698 11.99 -2.52 0.33
N SER A 699 13.04 -3.25 0.72
CA SER A 699 13.68 -3.13 2.04
C SER A 699 14.28 -1.76 2.34
N ALA A 700 14.79 -1.07 1.31
CA ALA A 700 15.36 0.27 1.46
C ALA A 700 14.31 1.31 1.88
N GLN A 701 13.11 1.26 1.29
CA GLN A 701 12.02 2.18 1.62
C GLN A 701 11.31 1.79 2.92
N ALA A 702 11.30 0.50 3.26
CA ALA A 702 10.78 -0.02 4.54
C ALA A 702 11.72 0.19 5.74
N ARG A 703 12.80 0.98 5.58
CA ARG A 703 13.81 1.20 6.63
C ARG A 703 13.21 1.67 7.95
N LYS A 704 12.16 2.52 7.90
CA LYS A 704 11.51 3.04 9.10
C LYS A 704 10.83 1.91 9.88
N GLU A 705 10.02 1.11 9.20
CA GLU A 705 9.28 -0.02 9.78
C GLU A 705 10.23 -1.09 10.33
N ILE A 706 11.29 -1.44 9.57
CA ILE A 706 12.33 -2.36 10.02
C ILE A 706 13.02 -1.84 11.29
N ALA A 707 13.30 -0.52 11.35
CA ALA A 707 13.91 0.08 12.53
C ALA A 707 12.98 0.07 13.76
N MET A 708 11.67 0.33 13.56
CA MET A 708 10.67 0.28 14.62
C MET A 708 10.59 -1.13 15.22
N ILE A 709 10.41 -2.16 14.39
CA ILE A 709 10.25 -3.52 14.90
C ILE A 709 11.52 -4.05 15.56
N LYS A 710 12.71 -3.67 15.07
CA LYS A 710 13.99 -4.05 15.68
C LYS A 710 14.13 -3.58 17.14
N VAL A 711 13.40 -2.54 17.53
CA VAL A 711 13.34 -2.07 18.93
C VAL A 711 12.25 -2.80 19.71
N VAL A 712 11.05 -2.92 19.12
CA VAL A 712 9.87 -3.47 19.80
C VAL A 712 10.00 -4.96 20.07
N ALA A 713 10.39 -5.77 19.07
CA ALA A 713 10.36 -7.22 19.20
C ALA A 713 11.27 -7.76 20.33
N PRO A 714 12.57 -7.40 20.41
CA PRO A 714 13.42 -7.93 21.48
C PRO A 714 12.97 -7.48 22.88
N ARG A 715 12.45 -6.25 23.03
CA ARG A 715 11.91 -5.76 24.31
C ARG A 715 10.66 -6.53 24.73
N ALA A 716 9.78 -6.85 23.78
CA ALA A 716 8.60 -7.66 24.05
C ALA A 716 8.99 -9.06 24.54
N VAL A 717 9.93 -9.74 23.86
CA VAL A 717 10.40 -11.07 24.28
C VAL A 717 11.04 -11.02 25.66
N LEU A 718 11.93 -10.05 25.92
CA LEU A 718 12.61 -9.90 27.22
C LEU A 718 11.60 -9.72 28.36
N LYS A 719 10.54 -8.95 28.15
CA LYS A 719 9.46 -8.78 29.15
C LYS A 719 8.70 -10.09 29.39
N VAL A 720 8.33 -10.81 28.33
CA VAL A 720 7.57 -12.07 28.44
C VAL A 720 8.40 -13.17 29.11
N VAL A 721 9.68 -13.32 28.75
CA VAL A 721 10.54 -14.35 29.34
C VAL A 721 10.85 -14.05 30.81
N ASP A 722 11.05 -12.78 31.19
CA ASP A 722 11.28 -12.39 32.58
C ASP A 722 10.09 -12.77 33.47
N TYR A 723 8.86 -12.48 33.03
CA TYR A 723 7.65 -12.95 33.71
C TYR A 723 7.57 -14.48 33.78
N ALA A 724 7.96 -15.18 32.72
CA ALA A 724 7.94 -16.64 32.70
C ALA A 724 8.94 -17.24 33.70
N ILE A 725 10.14 -16.64 33.80
CA ILE A 725 11.15 -17.00 34.80
C ILE A 725 10.59 -16.79 36.20
N GLN A 726 9.98 -15.63 36.46
CA GLN A 726 9.41 -15.31 37.76
C GLN A 726 8.29 -16.28 38.17
N VAL A 727 7.41 -16.66 37.24
CA VAL A 727 6.36 -17.66 37.47
C VAL A 727 6.94 -19.06 37.71
N CYS A 728 8.08 -19.40 37.08
CA CYS A 728 8.79 -20.65 37.32
C CYS A 728 9.57 -20.68 38.65
N GLY A 729 9.82 -19.52 39.27
CA GLY A 729 10.63 -19.37 40.47
C GLY A 729 12.08 -19.78 40.21
N GLY A 730 12.73 -20.41 41.19
CA GLY A 730 14.13 -20.86 41.06
C GLY A 730 14.39 -21.80 39.87
N ALA A 731 13.37 -22.54 39.41
CA ALA A 731 13.52 -23.38 38.21
C ALA A 731 13.63 -22.57 36.91
N GLY A 732 13.11 -21.34 36.88
CA GLY A 732 13.14 -20.47 35.70
C GLY A 732 14.55 -20.06 35.27
N VAL A 733 15.50 -20.03 36.21
CA VAL A 733 16.92 -19.74 35.94
C VAL A 733 17.79 -20.99 35.77
N SER A 734 17.19 -22.18 35.86
CA SER A 734 17.89 -23.47 35.74
C SER A 734 17.87 -24.01 34.31
N GLN A 735 18.66 -25.06 34.06
CA GLN A 735 18.69 -25.80 32.79
C GLN A 735 17.44 -26.66 32.54
N ASP A 736 16.58 -26.86 33.54
CA ASP A 736 15.36 -27.67 33.40
C ASP A 736 14.31 -26.98 32.52
N PHE A 737 14.44 -25.66 32.32
CA PHE A 737 13.61 -24.86 31.43
C PHE A 737 14.47 -24.08 30.42
N PRO A 738 13.98 -23.85 29.19
CA PRO A 738 14.73 -23.09 28.19
C PRO A 738 14.77 -21.57 28.47
N LEU A 739 14.10 -21.08 29.51
CA LEU A 739 13.85 -19.65 29.74
C LEU A 739 15.14 -18.82 29.93
N ALA A 740 16.13 -19.37 30.65
CA ALA A 740 17.43 -18.69 30.81
C ALA A 740 18.17 -18.55 29.47
N ARG A 741 18.12 -19.60 28.62
CA ARG A 741 18.69 -19.57 27.26
C ARG A 741 17.93 -18.60 26.35
N ILE A 742 16.60 -18.58 26.44
CA ILE A 742 15.76 -17.62 25.71
C ILE A 742 16.17 -16.17 26.07
N THR A 743 16.40 -15.89 27.35
CA THR A 743 16.84 -14.57 27.82
C THR A 743 18.19 -14.18 27.20
N GLN A 744 19.13 -15.13 27.16
CA GLN A 744 20.43 -14.93 26.50
C GLN A 744 20.28 -14.60 25.01
N THR A 745 19.49 -15.38 24.26
CA THR A 745 19.24 -15.12 22.83
C THR A 745 18.53 -13.77 22.61
N ALA A 746 17.51 -13.46 23.41
CA ALA A 746 16.75 -12.21 23.28
C ALA A 746 17.63 -10.97 23.57
N MET A 747 18.51 -11.04 24.57
CA MET A 747 19.47 -9.96 24.86
C MET A 747 20.48 -9.78 23.72
N LEU A 748 20.97 -10.88 23.14
CA LEU A 748 21.84 -10.80 21.97
C LEU A 748 21.13 -10.09 20.80
N PHE A 749 19.86 -10.40 20.53
CA PHE A 749 19.07 -9.71 19.49
C PHE A 749 18.76 -8.26 19.81
N TYR A 750 18.69 -7.88 21.08
CA TYR A 750 18.52 -6.48 21.48
C TYR A 750 19.73 -5.64 21.01
N ILE A 751 20.96 -6.15 21.19
CA ILE A 751 22.20 -5.44 20.91
C ILE A 751 22.71 -5.66 19.47
N SER A 752 22.49 -6.84 18.90
CA SER A 752 22.97 -7.18 17.56
C SER A 752 22.25 -6.38 16.47
N GLU A 753 22.88 -6.27 15.29
CA GLU A 753 22.29 -5.66 14.09
C GLU A 753 21.89 -4.16 14.23
N GLU A 754 22.31 -3.47 15.30
CA GLU A 754 22.00 -2.05 15.56
C GLU A 754 22.86 -1.03 14.78
N LYS A 755 23.81 -1.51 13.98
CA LYS A 755 24.81 -0.66 13.31
C LYS A 755 24.19 0.30 12.29
N GLY A 756 24.64 1.56 12.29
CA GLY A 756 24.21 2.60 11.35
C GLY A 756 22.93 3.36 11.71
N LYS A 757 22.45 3.24 12.96
CA LYS A 757 21.46 4.17 13.52
C LYS A 757 22.17 5.39 14.11
N ARG A 758 21.79 6.60 13.69
CA ARG A 758 21.91 7.76 14.59
C ARG A 758 20.88 7.48 15.68
N VAL A 759 21.32 7.21 16.90
CA VAL A 759 20.43 7.38 18.05
C VAL A 759 20.01 8.85 18.01
N PRO A 760 18.71 9.19 17.98
CA PRO A 760 18.28 10.58 18.01
C PRO A 760 18.80 11.30 19.24
#